data_AF-A0A813HRA6-F1
#
_entry.id   AF-A0A813HRA6-F1
#
_cell.length_a   1.000
_cell.length_b   1.000
_cell.length_c   1.000
_cell.angle_alpha   90.00
_cell.angle_beta   90.00
_cell.angle_gamma   90.00
#
_symmetry.space_group_name_H-M   'P 1'
#
loop_
_entity.id
_entity.type
_entity.pdbx_description
1 polymer ?
#
loop_
_entity_poly.entity_id
_entity_poly.type
_entity_poly.pdbx_seq_one_letter_code
_entity_poly.pdbx_strand_id
1 'polypeptide(L)'
;MDFASPAAPQGWGSGGPFASTPSDAHSVDLPDAGRRQAEWERQIETLDQKEIELHQTQLRLIREQTAQFIRDLNALRHEVSSLKSNAQHVHVELSNSVEARLHDLQDDIDRDRRERDAVHGLLHSRVVSLEQGVPIHKEQMEALRSHIRTVESAFQPQLRELQLTFQKETQERLSYVERMLGDSADKISEDVVGAHAKADQLHSRLSQFEEKYGVHMGELKKTYGELSSNKASQEARHANLRERVDYVESVLNDSADKHNKALEAAHGRLEQLHTRLANCERHGPVLDDLKKTHSTFWNDKSALDSAHSTLKADGSVVTWGGADYGGNSSAVAPLLMEGVVQIRGNGNAFAAIKADGSVVTWGTADFGGNSSAVAPLLTEGVVQVCGTNGAFAAIKADGSVVTWGKADFGGNSSAVAPLLTEGVVQVCGTSGAFAAIKADGSVVTWGKANFGGHSSLVAPLLIEGIAQVCGTNGAFAAIKADGSVVTWGRDDFGSNYSAVAPLLTEGVTQVCGTSGAFAAIKADGSVVTWGKADYGGNSSLVAPLLTEGVTQVFGISNAFAAIKADGSVVTWGDAESGGNSSAVASLLKEGVVQVCGTSDAFAAIKADGSVVTWGEADYGGNSSAVAQHLKEGVTQVRGNDSAFAAIKADGSVVTWGDADYGNSSAVAPLLTEGVAQVC
;
A
#
# COMPACT_ATOMS: atom_id res chain seq x y z
N MET A 1 13.38 -46.38 52.20
CA MET A 1 14.07 -47.57 51.67
C MET A 1 14.96 -47.07 50.54
N ASP A 2 16.22 -47.51 50.58
CA ASP A 2 17.43 -47.02 49.89
C ASP A 2 17.31 -46.93 48.35
N PHE A 3 18.13 -46.18 47.57
CA PHE A 3 19.61 -46.07 47.57
C PHE A 3 20.14 -44.84 46.78
N ALA A 4 21.32 -44.35 47.21
CA ALA A 4 22.50 -43.87 46.46
C ALA A 4 22.62 -42.45 45.80
N SER A 5 23.31 -41.52 46.52
CA SER A 5 24.63 -40.86 46.28
C SER A 5 25.22 -40.58 44.87
N PRO A 6 26.27 -39.72 44.70
CA PRO A 6 26.67 -38.47 45.41
C PRO A 6 27.37 -37.35 44.55
N ALA A 7 27.47 -36.15 45.16
CA ALA A 7 28.61 -35.19 45.29
C ALA A 7 29.57 -34.72 44.14
N ALA A 8 29.77 -33.39 44.11
CA ALA A 8 30.95 -32.64 43.61
C ALA A 8 32.16 -32.73 44.58
N PRO A 9 33.39 -32.22 44.25
CA PRO A 9 33.75 -30.85 44.73
C PRO A 9 34.90 -30.09 43.99
N GLN A 10 35.00 -28.77 44.31
CA GLN A 10 36.19 -27.89 44.61
C GLN A 10 37.55 -28.09 43.88
N GLY A 11 38.38 -27.09 43.56
CA GLY A 11 38.43 -25.64 43.77
C GLY A 11 39.89 -25.11 43.58
N TRP A 12 40.14 -23.87 44.04
CA TRP A 12 41.44 -23.21 44.37
C TRP A 12 42.34 -22.81 43.16
N GLY A 13 43.11 -21.73 43.14
CA GLY A 13 43.46 -20.69 44.12
C GLY A 13 44.72 -19.93 43.63
N SER A 14 44.74 -18.61 43.82
CA SER A 14 45.87 -17.70 44.11
C SER A 14 47.27 -17.86 43.48
N GLY A 15 47.78 -16.75 42.92
CA GLY A 15 49.00 -16.11 43.48
C GLY A 15 50.26 -15.98 42.60
N GLY A 16 50.61 -14.73 42.27
CA GLY A 16 51.98 -14.20 42.43
C GLY A 16 53.05 -14.44 41.35
N PRO A 17 54.15 -13.65 41.33
CA PRO A 17 54.70 -13.03 40.12
C PRO A 17 56.21 -13.30 39.85
N PHE A 18 56.74 -12.63 38.81
CA PHE A 18 58.15 -12.34 38.43
C PHE A 18 58.76 -13.02 37.18
N ALA A 19 59.05 -12.15 36.20
CA ALA A 19 60.25 -12.00 35.35
C ALA A 19 61.07 -13.22 34.94
N SER A 20 61.32 -13.36 33.63
CA SER A 20 62.62 -13.16 32.95
C SER A 20 62.69 -13.92 31.61
N THR A 21 63.14 -13.24 30.56
CA THR A 21 63.60 -13.82 29.28
C THR A 21 64.92 -14.56 29.49
N PRO A 22 65.25 -15.63 28.74
CA PRO A 22 65.92 -15.43 27.45
C PRO A 22 65.62 -16.48 26.35
N SER A 23 66.11 -16.13 25.16
CA SER A 23 66.22 -16.89 23.91
C SER A 23 66.61 -18.35 24.05
N ASP A 24 66.00 -19.22 23.24
CA ASP A 24 66.75 -20.12 22.36
C ASP A 24 65.89 -20.68 21.23
N ALA A 25 66.47 -20.65 20.03
CA ALA A 25 65.90 -21.22 18.82
C ALA A 25 66.04 -22.74 18.86
N HIS A 26 64.91 -23.45 18.93
CA HIS A 26 64.82 -24.88 18.64
C HIS A 26 63.77 -25.12 17.57
N SER A 27 64.27 -25.62 16.44
CA SER A 27 63.52 -26.26 15.36
C SER A 27 62.66 -27.38 15.93
N VAL A 28 61.33 -27.23 15.86
CA VAL A 28 60.37 -28.29 16.17
C VAL A 28 59.70 -28.76 14.89
N ASP A 29 59.78 -30.06 14.69
CA ASP A 29 59.20 -30.90 13.65
C ASP A 29 57.81 -30.47 13.13
N LEU A 30 57.73 -30.32 11.80
CA LEU A 30 56.53 -30.08 10.99
C LEU A 30 55.86 -31.40 10.52
N PRO A 31 55.19 -32.16 11.41
CA PRO A 31 54.00 -32.92 10.99
C PRO A 31 52.71 -32.62 11.76
N ASP A 32 52.76 -31.91 12.89
CA ASP A 32 51.59 -31.77 13.79
C ASP A 32 50.73 -30.52 13.51
N ALA A 33 51.32 -29.46 12.94
CA ALA A 33 50.60 -28.24 12.56
C ALA A 33 49.64 -28.45 11.39
N GLY A 34 50.05 -29.23 10.37
CA GLY A 34 49.21 -29.54 9.20
C GLY A 34 48.01 -30.42 9.53
N ARG A 35 48.14 -31.33 10.52
CA ARG A 35 47.00 -32.12 11.01
C ARG A 35 45.99 -31.25 11.76
N ARG A 36 46.45 -30.36 12.64
CA ARG A 36 45.57 -29.42 13.36
C ARG A 36 44.88 -28.43 12.42
N GLN A 37 45.58 -27.96 11.39
CA GLN A 37 45.00 -27.09 10.37
C GLN A 37 43.90 -27.81 9.58
N ALA A 38 44.14 -29.05 9.12
CA ALA A 38 43.12 -29.85 8.43
C ALA A 38 41.93 -30.18 9.34
N GLU A 39 42.16 -30.34 10.65
CA GLU A 39 41.10 -30.57 11.64
C GLU A 39 40.28 -29.30 11.90
N TRP A 40 40.91 -28.12 11.90
CA TRP A 40 40.23 -26.82 11.97
C TRP A 40 39.43 -26.50 10.71
N GLU A 41 39.98 -26.77 9.53
CA GLU A 41 39.28 -26.58 8.25
C GLU A 41 38.01 -27.45 8.19
N ARG A 42 38.08 -28.72 8.64
CA ARG A 42 36.89 -29.58 8.78
C ARG A 42 35.89 -29.08 9.82
N GLN A 43 36.35 -28.48 10.92
CA GLN A 43 35.47 -27.90 11.94
C GLN A 43 34.77 -26.63 11.44
N ILE A 44 35.46 -25.81 10.64
CA ILE A 44 34.88 -24.64 9.98
C ILE A 44 33.83 -25.09 8.96
N GLU A 45 34.15 -26.07 8.11
CA GLU A 45 33.21 -26.56 7.10
C GLU A 45 31.95 -27.21 7.73
N THR A 46 32.10 -27.88 8.88
CA THR A 46 30.96 -28.40 9.64
C THR A 46 30.18 -27.33 10.39
N LEU A 47 30.80 -26.21 10.78
CA LEU A 47 30.10 -25.06 11.35
C LEU A 47 29.33 -24.30 10.28
N ASP A 48 29.94 -24.06 9.11
CA ASP A 48 29.28 -23.45 7.95
C ASP A 48 28.06 -24.27 7.51
N GLN A 49 28.18 -25.60 7.47
CA GLN A 49 27.06 -26.48 7.15
C GLN A 49 25.93 -26.36 8.18
N LYS A 50 26.26 -26.26 9.48
CA LYS A 50 25.28 -26.05 10.55
C LYS A 50 24.65 -24.66 10.51
N GLU A 51 25.40 -23.64 10.11
CA GLU A 51 24.89 -22.28 9.94
C GLU A 51 23.90 -22.22 8.76
N ILE A 52 24.21 -22.90 7.65
CA ILE A 52 23.28 -23.06 6.52
C ILE A 52 22.00 -23.80 6.95
N GLU A 53 22.13 -24.91 7.69
CA GLU A 53 20.97 -25.65 8.20
C GLU A 53 20.14 -24.83 9.19
N LEU A 54 20.78 -24.03 10.05
CA LEU A 54 20.12 -23.13 10.99
C LEU A 54 19.37 -22.04 10.23
N HIS A 55 19.98 -21.41 9.23
CA HIS A 55 19.33 -20.38 8.40
C HIS A 55 18.18 -20.96 7.57
N GLN A 56 18.34 -22.16 7.02
CA GLN A 56 17.25 -22.85 6.32
C GLN A 56 16.08 -23.16 7.27
N THR A 57 16.38 -23.59 8.50
CA THR A 57 15.36 -23.87 9.52
C THR A 57 14.67 -22.60 10.01
N GLN A 58 15.42 -21.52 10.23
CA GLN A 58 14.88 -20.20 10.59
C GLN A 58 13.98 -19.65 9.48
N LEU A 59 14.40 -19.71 8.22
CA LEU A 59 13.59 -19.27 7.07
C LEU A 59 12.34 -20.13 6.91
N ARG A 60 12.43 -21.44 7.16
CA ARG A 60 11.26 -22.34 7.13
C ARG A 60 10.26 -21.98 8.23
N LEU A 61 10.73 -21.75 9.45
CA LEU A 61 9.90 -21.37 10.58
C LEU A 61 9.23 -20.01 10.34
N ILE A 62 9.98 -19.02 9.82
CA ILE A 62 9.44 -17.70 9.46
C ILE A 62 8.36 -17.84 8.39
N ARG A 63 8.58 -18.66 7.36
CA ARG A 63 7.57 -18.91 6.31
C ARG A 63 6.32 -19.60 6.87
N GLU A 64 6.48 -20.61 7.72
CA GLU A 64 5.36 -21.30 8.37
C GLU A 64 4.58 -20.37 9.30
N GLN A 65 5.27 -19.57 10.13
CA GLN A 65 4.65 -18.60 11.03
C GLN A 65 3.96 -17.46 10.28
N THR A 66 4.58 -16.94 9.21
CA THR A 66 3.98 -15.90 8.36
C THR A 66 2.74 -16.43 7.64
N ALA A 67 2.79 -17.65 7.12
CA ALA A 67 1.64 -18.29 6.49
C ALA A 67 0.50 -18.55 7.49
N GLN A 68 0.82 -18.94 8.72
CA GLN A 68 -0.17 -19.10 9.78
C GLN A 68 -0.81 -17.77 10.18
N PHE A 69 0.01 -16.73 10.37
CA PHE A 69 -0.47 -15.38 10.68
C PHE A 69 -1.41 -14.84 9.59
N ILE A 70 -1.08 -15.04 8.31
CA ILE A 70 -1.95 -14.65 7.19
C ILE A 70 -3.29 -15.39 7.21
N ARG A 71 -3.29 -16.69 7.55
CA ARG A 71 -4.54 -17.47 7.68
C ARG A 71 -5.40 -16.93 8.83
N ASP A 72 -4.81 -16.67 9.98
CA ASP A 72 -5.51 -16.16 11.15
C ASP A 72 -6.09 -14.75 10.88
N LEU A 73 -5.34 -13.90 10.17
CA LEU A 73 -5.78 -12.55 9.80
C LEU A 73 -6.94 -12.58 8.79
N ASN A 74 -6.94 -13.53 7.85
CA ASN A 74 -8.06 -13.76 6.94
C ASN A 74 -9.30 -14.33 7.66
N ALA A 75 -9.12 -15.22 8.64
CA ALA A 75 -10.21 -15.72 9.46
C ALA A 75 -10.86 -14.59 10.27
N LEU A 76 -10.05 -13.75 10.92
CA LEU A 76 -10.51 -12.58 11.66
C LEU A 76 -11.26 -11.58 10.76
N ARG A 77 -10.77 -11.36 9.53
CA ARG A 77 -11.45 -10.52 8.54
C ARG A 77 -12.83 -11.06 8.17
N HIS A 78 -12.98 -12.38 8.02
CA HIS A 78 -14.28 -13.00 7.77
C HIS A 78 -15.23 -12.87 8.97
N GLU A 79 -14.74 -13.07 10.19
CA GLU A 79 -15.54 -12.88 11.41
C GLU A 79 -16.03 -11.44 11.57
N VAL A 80 -15.15 -10.46 11.32
CA VAL A 80 -15.51 -9.02 11.35
C VAL A 80 -16.55 -8.69 10.27
N SER A 81 -16.41 -9.24 9.05
CA SER A 81 -17.43 -9.08 8.01
C SER A 81 -18.77 -9.71 8.38
N SER A 82 -18.76 -10.89 9.02
CA SER A 82 -19.97 -11.57 9.50
C SER A 82 -20.67 -10.76 10.60
N LEU A 83 -19.91 -10.27 11.58
CA LEU A 83 -20.41 -9.38 12.64
C LEU A 83 -20.99 -8.08 12.07
N LYS A 84 -20.35 -7.50 11.05
CA LYS A 84 -20.85 -6.30 10.36
C LYS A 84 -22.17 -6.56 9.64
N SER A 85 -22.29 -7.69 8.94
CA SER A 85 -23.54 -8.10 8.28
C SER A 85 -24.66 -8.35 9.29
N ASN A 86 -24.37 -9.02 10.41
CA ASN A 86 -25.35 -9.25 11.47
C ASN A 86 -25.79 -7.93 12.14
N ALA A 87 -24.85 -7.01 12.38
CA ALA A 87 -25.19 -5.69 12.92
C ALA A 87 -26.07 -4.88 11.96
N GLN A 88 -25.82 -4.95 10.65
CA GLN A 88 -26.68 -4.34 9.63
C GLN A 88 -28.07 -4.98 9.59
N HIS A 89 -28.17 -6.31 9.72
CA HIS A 89 -29.45 -7.01 9.76
C HIS A 89 -30.28 -6.61 10.99
N VAL A 90 -29.67 -6.62 12.18
CA VAL A 90 -30.33 -6.20 13.43
C VAL A 90 -30.77 -4.74 13.36
N HIS A 91 -29.97 -3.85 12.76
CA HIS A 91 -30.34 -2.45 12.59
C HIS A 91 -31.58 -2.30 11.68
N VAL A 92 -31.66 -3.05 10.58
CA VAL A 92 -32.82 -3.01 9.67
C VAL A 92 -34.08 -3.58 10.34
N GLU A 93 -33.96 -4.71 11.06
CA GLU A 93 -35.09 -5.28 11.81
C GLU A 93 -35.60 -4.33 12.91
N LEU A 94 -34.68 -3.71 13.66
CA LEU A 94 -35.05 -2.75 14.70
C LEU A 94 -35.70 -1.49 14.10
N SER A 95 -35.19 -1.00 12.97
CA SER A 95 -35.78 0.15 12.25
C SER A 95 -37.21 -0.16 11.80
N ASN A 96 -37.43 -1.31 11.16
CA ASN A 96 -38.75 -1.72 10.70
C ASN A 96 -39.72 -1.94 11.89
N SER A 97 -39.24 -2.50 13.01
CA SER A 97 -40.04 -2.68 14.22
C SER A 97 -40.43 -1.35 14.87
N VAL A 98 -39.53 -0.37 14.89
CA VAL A 98 -39.80 0.98 15.41
C VAL A 98 -40.77 1.72 14.52
N GLU A 99 -40.63 1.64 13.19
CA GLU A 99 -41.56 2.24 12.24
C GLU A 99 -42.97 1.65 12.36
N ALA A 100 -43.10 0.33 12.51
CA ALA A 100 -44.39 -0.33 12.73
C ALA A 100 -45.06 0.16 14.02
N ARG A 101 -44.32 0.25 15.14
CA ARG A 101 -44.86 0.74 16.42
C ARG A 101 -45.21 2.23 16.38
N LEU A 102 -44.48 3.04 15.62
CA LEU A 102 -44.83 4.45 15.39
C LEU A 102 -46.12 4.58 14.60
N HIS A 103 -46.34 3.70 13.60
CA HIS A 103 -47.58 3.69 12.84
C HIS A 103 -48.78 3.27 13.70
N ASP A 104 -48.64 2.21 14.51
CA ASP A 104 -49.68 1.78 15.46
C ASP A 104 -50.03 2.88 16.48
N LEU A 105 -49.01 3.58 17.01
CA LEU A 105 -49.22 4.71 17.92
C LEU A 105 -49.93 5.88 17.25
N GLN A 106 -49.63 6.14 15.98
CA GLN A 106 -50.30 7.19 15.21
C GLN A 106 -51.78 6.86 15.00
N ASP A 107 -52.10 5.60 14.70
CA ASP A 107 -53.47 5.11 14.54
C ASP A 107 -54.26 5.17 15.85
N ASP A 108 -53.62 4.85 16.99
CA ASP A 108 -54.20 4.98 18.32
C ASP A 108 -54.50 6.46 18.66
N ILE A 109 -53.56 7.38 18.36
CA ILE A 109 -53.77 8.83 18.55
C ILE A 109 -54.94 9.33 17.70
N ASP A 110 -55.07 8.87 16.47
CA ASP A 110 -56.16 9.26 15.58
C ASP A 110 -57.50 8.64 15.97
N ARG A 111 -57.50 7.47 16.63
CA ARG A 111 -58.70 6.89 17.26
C ARG A 111 -59.13 7.72 18.47
N ASP A 112 -58.22 8.03 19.38
CA ASP A 112 -58.52 8.82 20.59
C ASP A 112 -59.00 10.24 20.23
N ARG A 113 -58.45 10.82 19.16
CA ARG A 113 -58.90 12.12 18.64
C ARG A 113 -60.35 12.05 18.13
N ARG A 114 -60.71 10.99 17.39
CA ARG A 114 -62.10 10.76 16.94
C ARG A 114 -63.07 10.56 18.08
N GLU A 115 -62.69 9.78 19.10
CA GLU A 115 -63.51 9.58 20.29
C GLU A 115 -63.72 10.89 21.07
N ARG A 116 -62.66 11.68 21.25
CA ARG A 116 -62.73 13.00 21.87
C ARG A 116 -63.66 13.93 21.12
N ASP A 117 -63.55 13.99 19.78
CA ASP A 117 -64.39 14.85 18.96
C ASP A 117 -65.87 14.41 19.01
N ALA A 118 -66.14 13.10 19.09
CA ALA A 118 -67.48 12.56 19.31
C ALA A 118 -68.05 12.94 20.69
N VAL A 119 -67.24 12.81 21.74
CA VAL A 119 -67.62 13.24 23.11
C VAL A 119 -67.86 14.74 23.17
N HIS A 120 -67.02 15.54 22.49
CA HIS A 120 -67.16 16.99 22.42
C HIS A 120 -68.43 17.39 21.66
N GLY A 121 -68.79 16.67 20.58
CA GLY A 121 -70.06 16.86 19.86
C GLY A 121 -71.29 16.53 20.72
N LEU A 122 -71.24 15.44 21.50
CA LEU A 122 -72.29 15.08 22.45
C LEU A 122 -72.44 16.12 23.58
N LEU A 123 -71.33 16.61 24.13
CA LEU A 123 -71.32 17.68 25.12
C LEU A 123 -71.89 18.99 24.56
N HIS A 124 -71.50 19.37 23.34
CA HIS A 124 -72.02 20.56 22.68
C HIS A 124 -73.54 20.47 22.46
N SER A 125 -74.04 19.31 22.02
CA SER A 125 -75.48 19.04 21.89
C SER A 125 -76.20 19.11 23.25
N ARG A 126 -75.59 18.57 24.32
CA ARG A 126 -76.12 18.62 25.69
C ARG A 126 -76.20 20.04 26.24
N VAL A 127 -75.17 20.86 25.98
CA VAL A 127 -75.11 22.28 26.38
C VAL A 127 -76.18 23.09 25.65
N VAL A 128 -76.34 22.90 24.34
CA VAL A 128 -77.41 23.54 23.55
C VAL A 128 -78.81 23.13 24.04
N SER A 129 -79.00 21.86 24.42
CA SER A 129 -80.28 21.36 24.95
C SER A 129 -80.59 21.90 26.36
N LEU A 130 -79.56 22.09 27.20
CA LEU A 130 -79.69 22.71 28.51
C LEU A 130 -79.96 24.21 28.42
N GLU A 131 -79.37 24.92 27.46
CA GLU A 131 -79.62 26.35 27.22
C GLU A 131 -81.05 26.64 26.74
N GLN A 132 -81.73 25.67 26.10
CA GLN A 132 -83.13 25.79 25.65
C GLN A 132 -84.18 25.47 26.74
N GLY A 133 -83.80 24.81 27.85
CA GLY A 133 -84.73 24.36 28.91
C GLY A 133 -84.92 25.34 30.08
N VAL A 134 -84.13 26.42 30.15
CA VAL A 134 -84.10 27.36 31.29
C VAL A 134 -85.38 28.21 31.48
N PRO A 135 -86.26 28.48 30.49
CA PRO A 135 -87.44 29.31 30.75
C PRO A 135 -88.61 28.64 31.49
N ILE A 136 -88.68 27.30 31.57
CA ILE A 136 -89.89 26.58 32.04
C ILE A 136 -89.86 26.25 33.54
N HIS A 137 -88.69 26.24 34.18
CA HIS A 137 -88.55 25.83 35.60
C HIS A 137 -88.73 26.94 36.64
N LYS A 138 -89.06 28.16 36.23
CA LYS A 138 -89.26 29.29 37.15
C LYS A 138 -90.71 29.45 37.65
N GLU A 139 -91.71 28.96 36.91
CA GLU A 139 -93.14 29.06 37.30
C GLU A 139 -93.66 27.88 38.14
N GLN A 140 -93.00 26.71 38.12
CA GLN A 140 -93.47 25.52 38.87
C GLN A 140 -93.06 25.50 40.36
N MET A 141 -92.08 26.31 40.77
CA MET A 141 -91.53 26.31 42.14
C MET A 141 -92.29 27.20 43.14
N GLU A 142 -93.17 28.10 42.68
CA GLU A 142 -94.01 28.91 43.57
C GLU A 142 -95.36 28.24 43.87
N ALA A 143 -95.87 27.39 42.97
CA ALA A 143 -97.10 26.61 43.18
C ALA A 143 -96.93 25.45 44.20
N LEU A 144 -95.75 24.82 44.26
CA LEU A 144 -95.49 23.68 45.15
C LEU A 144 -95.37 24.08 46.64
N ARG A 145 -94.93 25.32 46.93
CA ARG A 145 -94.75 25.82 48.30
C ARG A 145 -96.06 26.26 48.99
N SER A 146 -97.13 26.42 48.23
CA SER A 146 -98.47 26.71 48.73
C SER A 146 -99.28 25.44 49.08
N HIS A 147 -98.95 24.29 48.49
CA HIS A 147 -99.68 23.04 48.68
C HIS A 147 -99.24 22.26 49.94
N ILE A 148 -97.96 22.38 50.33
CA ILE A 148 -97.38 21.67 51.47
C ILE A 148 -97.96 22.15 52.82
N ARG A 149 -98.32 23.44 52.96
CA ARG A 149 -98.87 24.01 54.20
C ARG A 149 -100.35 23.65 54.47
N THR A 150 -101.08 23.18 53.47
CA THR A 150 -102.50 22.81 53.60
C THR A 150 -102.70 21.31 53.86
N VAL A 151 -101.71 20.48 53.51
CA VAL A 151 -101.73 19.02 53.72
C VAL A 151 -101.32 18.64 55.14
N GLU A 152 -100.45 19.42 55.80
CA GLU A 152 -99.99 19.17 57.18
C GLU A 152 -101.08 19.37 58.26
N SER A 153 -102.19 20.07 57.97
CA SER A 153 -103.28 20.30 58.93
C SER A 153 -104.47 19.35 58.80
N ALA A 154 -104.46 18.42 57.83
CA ALA A 154 -105.61 17.56 57.50
C ALA A 154 -105.42 16.05 57.84
N PHE A 155 -104.22 15.59 58.19
CA PHE A 155 -103.89 14.15 58.27
C PHE A 155 -103.82 13.53 59.68
N GLN A 156 -104.17 14.28 60.74
CA GLN A 156 -104.15 13.80 62.14
C GLN A 156 -105.21 12.72 62.49
N PRO A 157 -106.43 12.71 61.92
CA PRO A 157 -107.41 11.64 62.18
C PRO A 157 -107.22 10.38 61.32
N GLN A 158 -106.57 10.51 60.16
CA GLN A 158 -106.26 9.39 59.24
C GLN A 158 -105.11 8.49 59.76
N LEU A 159 -104.33 8.98 60.73
CA LEU A 159 -103.21 8.27 61.35
C LEU A 159 -103.62 7.04 62.18
N ARG A 160 -104.92 6.86 62.49
CA ARG A 160 -105.41 5.78 63.37
C ARG A 160 -106.11 4.64 62.61
N GLU A 161 -106.53 4.86 61.37
CA GLU A 161 -107.07 3.82 60.46
C GLU A 161 -105.98 3.28 59.50
N LEU A 162 -104.94 4.07 59.26
CA LEU A 162 -103.72 3.66 58.54
C LEU A 162 -102.90 2.61 59.33
N GLN A 163 -103.01 2.54 60.66
CA GLN A 163 -102.26 1.57 61.49
C GLN A 163 -102.75 0.12 61.37
N LEU A 164 -104.01 -0.10 60.97
CA LEU A 164 -104.58 -1.45 60.79
C LEU A 164 -104.45 -1.98 59.35
N THR A 165 -104.37 -1.07 58.37
CA THR A 165 -104.06 -1.40 56.96
C THR A 165 -102.56 -1.54 56.72
N PHE A 166 -101.73 -0.74 57.40
CA PHE A 166 -100.27 -0.89 57.42
C PHE A 166 -99.85 -2.30 57.87
N GLN A 167 -100.53 -2.91 58.85
CA GLN A 167 -100.17 -4.25 59.36
C GLN A 167 -100.33 -5.37 58.32
N LYS A 168 -101.28 -5.25 57.38
CA LYS A 168 -101.51 -6.24 56.33
C LYS A 168 -100.55 -6.07 55.14
N GLU A 169 -100.25 -4.83 54.77
CA GLU A 169 -99.30 -4.50 53.70
C GLU A 169 -97.83 -4.66 54.16
N THR A 170 -97.55 -4.51 55.46
CA THR A 170 -96.25 -4.87 56.04
C THR A 170 -95.98 -6.36 56.00
N GLN A 171 -96.99 -7.24 56.08
CA GLN A 171 -96.77 -8.69 56.06
C GLN A 171 -96.33 -9.20 54.66
N GLU A 172 -96.86 -8.60 53.59
CA GLU A 172 -96.41 -8.86 52.21
C GLU A 172 -95.04 -8.22 51.91
N ARG A 173 -94.78 -7.01 52.44
CA ARG A 173 -93.44 -6.40 52.37
C ARG A 173 -92.41 -7.12 53.24
N LEU A 174 -92.82 -7.75 54.34
CA LEU A 174 -91.95 -8.57 55.21
C LEU A 174 -91.54 -9.86 54.51
N SER A 175 -92.45 -10.51 53.77
CA SER A 175 -92.11 -11.71 52.99
C SER A 175 -91.23 -11.40 51.77
N TYR A 176 -91.37 -10.23 51.16
CA TYR A 176 -90.44 -9.75 50.11
C TYR A 176 -89.06 -9.37 50.68
N VAL A 177 -89.01 -8.72 51.85
CA VAL A 177 -87.77 -8.38 52.56
C VAL A 177 -87.09 -9.63 53.12
N GLU A 178 -87.81 -10.64 53.59
CA GLU A 178 -87.27 -11.96 54.00
C GLU A 178 -86.66 -12.71 52.81
N ARG A 179 -87.20 -12.57 51.59
CA ARG A 179 -86.61 -13.13 50.37
C ARG A 179 -85.34 -12.39 49.93
N MET A 180 -85.34 -11.06 49.96
CA MET A 180 -84.15 -10.23 49.66
C MET A 180 -83.05 -10.35 50.72
N LEU A 181 -83.42 -10.54 52.00
CA LEU A 181 -82.50 -10.83 53.10
C LEU A 181 -81.98 -12.27 53.03
N GLY A 182 -82.78 -13.23 52.59
CA GLY A 182 -82.34 -14.61 52.29
C GLY A 182 -81.31 -14.64 51.15
N ASP A 183 -81.61 -14.04 50.00
CA ASP A 183 -80.70 -13.97 48.85
C ASP A 183 -79.43 -13.16 49.16
N SER A 184 -79.50 -12.12 50.00
CA SER A 184 -78.31 -11.42 50.50
C SER A 184 -77.54 -12.22 51.56
N ALA A 185 -78.22 -12.97 52.43
CA ALA A 185 -77.57 -13.80 53.45
C ALA A 185 -76.86 -15.00 52.80
N ASP A 186 -77.41 -15.61 51.76
CA ASP A 186 -76.77 -16.68 50.99
C ASP A 186 -75.55 -16.16 50.20
N LYS A 187 -75.64 -14.96 49.63
CA LYS A 187 -74.51 -14.31 48.95
C LYS A 187 -73.40 -13.86 49.92
N ILE A 188 -73.76 -13.34 51.09
CA ILE A 188 -72.82 -13.03 52.17
C ILE A 188 -72.21 -14.34 52.73
N SER A 189 -72.97 -15.43 52.80
CA SER A 189 -72.46 -16.75 53.21
C SER A 189 -71.46 -17.30 52.19
N GLU A 190 -71.72 -17.21 50.88
CA GLU A 190 -70.75 -17.53 49.81
C GLU A 190 -69.50 -16.64 49.87
N ASP A 191 -69.65 -15.33 50.08
CA ASP A 191 -68.53 -14.40 50.23
C ASP A 191 -67.72 -14.66 51.52
N VAL A 192 -68.36 -15.06 52.62
CA VAL A 192 -67.70 -15.42 53.89
C VAL A 192 -67.02 -16.78 53.81
N VAL A 193 -67.58 -17.76 53.10
CA VAL A 193 -66.95 -19.06 52.82
C VAL A 193 -65.77 -18.87 51.86
N GLY A 194 -65.90 -18.01 50.83
CA GLY A 194 -64.81 -17.62 49.95
C GLY A 194 -63.71 -16.82 50.67
N ALA A 195 -64.07 -15.98 51.64
CA ALA A 195 -63.13 -15.27 52.50
C ALA A 195 -62.43 -16.20 53.49
N HIS A 196 -63.12 -17.19 54.06
CA HIS A 196 -62.50 -18.23 54.90
C HIS A 196 -61.57 -19.12 54.07
N ALA A 197 -61.95 -19.54 52.86
CA ALA A 197 -61.07 -20.28 51.97
C ALA A 197 -59.81 -19.48 51.60
N LYS A 198 -59.93 -18.16 51.36
CA LYS A 198 -58.77 -17.26 51.17
C LYS A 198 -57.96 -17.07 52.45
N ALA A 199 -58.61 -17.02 53.62
CA ALA A 199 -57.94 -16.91 54.92
C ALA A 199 -57.18 -18.19 55.26
N ASP A 200 -57.72 -19.37 54.98
CA ASP A 200 -57.05 -20.67 55.11
C ASP A 200 -55.90 -20.79 54.11
N GLN A 201 -56.07 -20.30 52.88
CA GLN A 201 -55.01 -20.24 51.87
C GLN A 201 -53.89 -19.26 52.31
N LEU A 202 -54.24 -18.15 52.95
CA LEU A 202 -53.27 -17.22 53.56
C LEU A 202 -52.60 -17.83 54.78
N HIS A 203 -53.32 -18.57 55.63
CA HIS A 203 -52.76 -19.26 56.80
C HIS A 203 -51.81 -20.38 56.39
N SER A 204 -52.15 -21.15 55.35
CA SER A 204 -51.25 -22.15 54.75
C SER A 204 -50.02 -21.49 54.14
N ARG A 205 -50.17 -20.35 53.45
CA ARG A 205 -49.03 -19.56 52.94
C ARG A 205 -48.18 -18.97 54.07
N LEU A 206 -48.79 -18.53 55.18
CA LEU A 206 -48.10 -18.01 56.36
C LEU A 206 -47.35 -19.12 57.09
N SER A 207 -47.94 -20.30 57.24
CA SER A 207 -47.28 -21.48 57.82
C SER A 207 -46.11 -21.97 56.95
N GLN A 208 -46.28 -22.02 55.62
CA GLN A 208 -45.17 -22.26 54.69
C GLN A 208 -44.10 -21.16 54.74
N PHE A 209 -44.50 -19.90 55.00
CA PHE A 209 -43.58 -18.78 55.17
C PHE A 209 -42.82 -18.86 56.51
N GLU A 210 -43.46 -19.30 57.59
CA GLU A 210 -42.85 -19.52 58.90
C GLU A 210 -41.91 -20.73 58.89
N GLU A 211 -42.26 -21.83 58.22
CA GLU A 211 -41.36 -22.97 58.02
C GLU A 211 -40.14 -22.56 57.16
N LYS A 212 -40.38 -21.79 56.09
CA LYS A 212 -39.30 -21.26 55.24
C LYS A 212 -38.42 -20.23 55.96
N TYR A 213 -38.98 -19.38 56.82
CA TYR A 213 -38.22 -18.47 57.68
C TYR A 213 -37.48 -19.21 58.80
N GLY A 214 -38.02 -20.31 59.33
CA GLY A 214 -37.33 -21.18 60.29
C GLY A 214 -36.10 -21.84 59.66
N VAL A 215 -36.24 -22.35 58.44
CA VAL A 215 -35.12 -22.89 57.64
C VAL A 215 -34.12 -21.79 57.30
N HIS A 216 -34.57 -20.63 56.81
CA HIS A 216 -33.66 -19.52 56.51
C HIS A 216 -32.99 -18.93 57.75
N MET A 217 -33.64 -18.90 58.91
CA MET A 217 -33.01 -18.44 60.15
C MET A 217 -32.03 -19.47 60.70
N GLY A 218 -32.29 -20.77 60.48
CA GLY A 218 -31.34 -21.85 60.72
C GLY A 218 -30.11 -21.77 59.82
N GLU A 219 -30.32 -21.56 58.52
CA GLU A 219 -29.26 -21.29 57.53
C GLU A 219 -28.53 -19.98 57.84
N LEU A 220 -29.21 -18.93 58.28
CA LEU A 220 -28.59 -17.65 58.65
C LEU A 220 -27.75 -17.79 59.91
N LYS A 221 -28.18 -18.57 60.91
CA LYS A 221 -27.35 -18.92 62.08
C LYS A 221 -26.15 -19.77 61.69
N LYS A 222 -26.34 -20.72 60.78
CA LYS A 222 -25.26 -21.58 60.27
C LYS A 222 -24.24 -20.75 59.49
N THR A 223 -24.70 -19.91 58.57
CA THR A 223 -23.85 -18.99 57.80
C THR A 223 -23.20 -17.93 58.68
N TYR A 224 -23.86 -17.45 59.74
CA TYR A 224 -23.22 -16.55 60.71
C TYR A 224 -22.13 -17.26 61.53
N GLY A 225 -22.35 -18.52 61.93
CA GLY A 225 -21.33 -19.36 62.56
C GLY A 225 -20.15 -19.65 61.63
N GLU A 226 -20.42 -19.98 60.37
CA GLU A 226 -19.43 -20.18 59.31
C GLU A 226 -18.69 -18.88 58.99
N LEU A 227 -19.37 -17.73 58.96
CA LEU A 227 -18.78 -16.41 58.73
C LEU A 227 -17.92 -15.97 59.91
N SER A 228 -18.32 -16.25 61.15
CA SER A 228 -17.50 -16.00 62.34
C SER A 228 -16.26 -16.88 62.36
N SER A 229 -16.38 -18.15 61.97
CA SER A 229 -15.25 -19.08 61.83
C SER A 229 -14.31 -18.69 60.67
N ASN A 230 -14.89 -18.24 59.54
CA ASN A 230 -14.15 -17.70 58.41
C ASN A 230 -13.47 -16.38 58.75
N LYS A 231 -14.09 -15.51 59.54
CA LYS A 231 -13.46 -14.28 60.05
C LYS A 231 -12.27 -14.60 60.94
N ALA A 232 -12.40 -15.54 61.88
CA ALA A 232 -11.28 -15.99 62.72
C ALA A 232 -10.16 -16.63 61.88
N SER A 233 -10.50 -17.44 60.87
CA SER A 233 -9.55 -18.01 59.91
C SER A 233 -8.93 -16.94 59.01
N GLN A 234 -9.68 -15.90 58.64
CA GLN A 234 -9.20 -14.77 57.86
C GLN A 234 -8.27 -13.90 58.68
N GLU A 235 -8.56 -13.62 59.95
CA GLU A 235 -7.66 -12.89 60.86
C GLU A 235 -6.36 -13.67 61.10
N ALA A 236 -6.42 -15.00 61.27
CA ALA A 236 -5.23 -15.86 61.34
C ALA A 236 -4.46 -15.93 60.01
N ARG A 237 -5.16 -15.90 58.87
CA ARG A 237 -4.54 -15.75 57.53
C ARG A 237 -3.96 -14.36 57.33
N HIS A 238 -4.54 -13.30 57.91
CA HIS A 238 -4.05 -11.93 57.84
C HIS A 238 -2.76 -11.77 58.65
N ALA A 239 -2.65 -12.44 59.81
CA ALA A 239 -1.38 -12.52 60.55
C ALA A 239 -0.27 -13.21 59.74
N ASN A 240 -0.56 -14.34 59.08
CA ASN A 240 0.41 -15.03 58.20
C ASN A 240 0.64 -14.29 56.86
N LEU A 241 -0.35 -13.58 56.33
CA LEU A 241 -0.21 -12.73 55.14
C LEU A 241 0.66 -11.54 55.45
N ARG A 242 0.60 -10.96 56.66
CA ARG A 242 1.49 -9.88 57.06
C ARG A 242 2.94 -10.35 57.11
N GLU A 243 3.22 -11.49 57.74
CA GLU A 243 4.56 -12.10 57.72
C GLU A 243 5.03 -12.45 56.29
N ARG A 244 4.12 -12.93 55.43
CA ARG A 244 4.44 -13.21 54.02
C ARG A 244 4.61 -11.95 53.18
N VAL A 245 3.87 -10.89 53.46
CA VAL A 245 4.02 -9.58 52.80
C VAL A 245 5.33 -8.96 53.25
N ASP A 246 5.68 -9.01 54.53
CA ASP A 246 6.97 -8.52 55.04
C ASP A 246 8.14 -9.32 54.43
N TYR A 247 8.01 -10.64 54.26
CA TYR A 247 8.99 -11.46 53.56
C TYR A 247 9.07 -11.14 52.05
N VAL A 248 7.93 -10.96 51.38
CA VAL A 248 7.90 -10.60 49.95
C VAL A 248 8.43 -9.18 49.75
N GLU A 249 8.14 -8.24 50.64
CA GLU A 249 8.73 -6.90 50.65
C GLU A 249 10.23 -6.97 50.85
N SER A 250 10.73 -7.80 51.78
CA SER A 250 12.18 -8.03 51.94
C SER A 250 12.82 -8.60 50.67
N VAL A 251 12.21 -9.60 50.04
CA VAL A 251 12.73 -10.21 48.80
C VAL A 251 12.62 -9.24 47.62
N LEU A 252 11.56 -8.44 47.56
CA LEU A 252 11.38 -7.41 46.54
C LEU A 252 12.37 -6.27 46.73
N ASN A 253 12.69 -5.86 47.96
CA ASN A 253 13.73 -4.86 48.23
C ASN A 253 15.11 -5.41 47.88
N ASP A 254 15.44 -6.64 48.27
CA ASP A 254 16.70 -7.28 47.90
C ASP A 254 16.82 -7.46 46.38
N SER A 255 15.71 -7.76 45.71
CA SER A 255 15.62 -7.86 44.25
C SER A 255 15.74 -6.49 43.59
N ALA A 256 15.10 -5.46 44.14
CA ALA A 256 15.19 -4.09 43.67
C ALA A 256 16.60 -3.53 43.84
N ASP A 257 17.27 -3.80 44.96
CA ASP A 257 18.67 -3.42 45.20
C ASP A 257 19.62 -4.17 44.25
N LYS A 258 19.37 -5.45 43.99
CA LYS A 258 20.12 -6.22 42.98
C LYS A 258 19.87 -5.69 41.57
N HIS A 259 18.63 -5.36 41.22
CA HIS A 259 18.28 -4.76 39.94
C HIS A 259 18.87 -3.37 39.80
N ASN A 260 18.90 -2.57 40.87
CA ASN A 260 19.48 -1.23 40.86
C ASN A 260 21.01 -1.31 40.70
N LYS A 261 21.68 -2.23 41.41
CA LYS A 261 23.12 -2.53 41.19
C LYS A 261 23.39 -3.07 39.78
N ALA A 262 22.52 -3.93 39.26
CA ALA A 262 22.63 -4.44 37.89
C ALA A 262 22.38 -3.33 36.86
N LEU A 263 21.48 -2.38 37.16
CA LEU A 263 21.17 -1.23 36.32
C LEU A 263 22.30 -0.19 36.36
N GLU A 264 22.92 0.06 37.51
CA GLU A 264 24.14 0.87 37.64
C GLU A 264 25.30 0.21 36.90
N ALA A 265 25.48 -1.11 37.03
CA ALA A 265 26.49 -1.85 36.27
C ALA A 265 26.19 -1.84 34.76
N ALA A 266 24.92 -1.92 34.36
CA ALA A 266 24.50 -1.80 32.98
C ALA A 266 24.73 -0.39 32.44
N HIS A 267 24.41 0.66 33.21
CA HIS A 267 24.71 2.05 32.86
C HIS A 267 26.22 2.27 32.75
N GLY A 268 27.02 1.74 33.66
CA GLY A 268 28.48 1.80 33.55
C GLY A 268 29.02 1.07 32.31
N ARG A 269 28.44 -0.07 31.93
CA ARG A 269 28.74 -0.74 30.65
C ARG A 269 28.25 0.06 29.44
N LEU A 270 27.12 0.75 29.55
CA LEU A 270 26.54 1.57 28.50
C LEU A 270 27.38 2.84 28.30
N GLU A 271 27.93 3.41 29.35
CA GLU A 271 28.88 4.53 29.30
C GLU A 271 30.25 4.09 28.73
N GLN A 272 30.72 2.88 29.07
CA GLN A 272 31.87 2.27 28.40
C GLN A 272 31.59 1.98 26.92
N LEU A 273 30.40 1.50 26.58
CA LEU A 273 29.97 1.31 25.19
C LEU A 273 29.82 2.64 24.46
N HIS A 274 29.29 3.69 25.07
CA HIS A 274 29.25 5.03 24.49
C HIS A 274 30.65 5.60 24.29
N THR A 275 31.58 5.35 25.21
CA THR A 275 32.98 5.76 25.02
C THR A 275 33.65 4.97 23.88
N ARG A 276 33.33 3.67 23.74
CA ARG A 276 33.78 2.84 22.61
C ARG A 276 33.10 3.21 21.30
N LEU A 277 31.81 3.55 21.33
CA LEU A 277 31.03 4.00 20.19
C LEU A 277 31.53 5.37 19.73
N ALA A 278 31.79 6.31 20.63
CA ALA A 278 32.42 7.59 20.33
C ALA A 278 33.83 7.43 19.72
N ASN A 279 34.58 6.40 20.12
CA ASN A 279 35.83 6.03 19.46
C ASN A 279 35.61 5.36 18.08
N CYS A 280 34.54 4.58 17.88
CA CYS A 280 34.13 4.04 16.58
C CYS A 280 33.56 5.12 15.64
N GLU A 281 32.86 6.13 16.17
CA GLU A 281 32.33 7.28 15.42
C GLU A 281 33.46 8.17 14.90
N ARG A 282 34.63 8.21 15.57
CA ARG A 282 35.86 8.79 14.98
C ARG A 282 36.38 8.00 13.77
N HIS A 283 36.05 6.72 13.64
CA HIS A 283 36.30 5.93 12.45
C HIS A 283 35.15 5.98 11.43
N GLY A 284 34.03 6.65 11.76
CA GLY A 284 32.92 6.90 10.84
C GLY A 284 33.36 7.56 9.53
N PRO A 285 34.15 8.65 9.55
CA PRO A 285 34.68 9.26 8.33
C PRO A 285 35.57 8.31 7.51
N VAL A 286 36.32 7.42 8.17
CA VAL A 286 37.19 6.44 7.51
C VAL A 286 36.40 5.27 6.94
N LEU A 287 35.31 4.85 7.59
CA LEU A 287 34.41 3.81 7.10
C LEU A 287 33.49 4.34 5.99
N ASP A 288 33.10 5.62 6.05
CA ASP A 288 32.38 6.30 4.98
C ASP A 288 33.30 6.57 3.80
N ASP A 289 34.57 6.94 4.03
CA ASP A 289 35.59 7.00 2.98
C ASP A 289 35.91 5.60 2.41
N LEU A 290 35.90 4.54 3.23
CA LEU A 290 36.10 3.16 2.78
C LEU A 290 34.90 2.63 2.01
N LYS A 291 33.67 2.98 2.43
CA LYS A 291 32.45 2.68 1.68
C LYS A 291 32.39 3.46 0.38
N LYS A 292 32.74 4.74 0.39
CA LYS A 292 32.91 5.56 -0.81
C LYS A 292 33.98 4.98 -1.71
N THR A 293 35.15 4.60 -1.19
CA THR A 293 36.20 4.00 -2.02
C THR A 293 35.87 2.60 -2.50
N HIS A 294 35.05 1.84 -1.78
CA HIS A 294 34.62 0.51 -2.21
C HIS A 294 33.42 0.58 -3.16
N SER A 295 32.54 1.59 -3.04
CA SER A 295 31.48 1.90 -3.99
C SER A 295 32.04 2.52 -5.26
N THR A 296 33.01 3.44 -5.15
CA THR A 296 33.77 3.91 -6.32
C THR A 296 34.51 2.71 -6.91
N PHE A 297 35.29 1.91 -6.17
CA PHE A 297 35.97 0.75 -6.78
C PHE A 297 35.05 -0.27 -7.49
N TRP A 298 33.83 -0.52 -6.98
CA TRP A 298 32.84 -1.37 -7.67
C TRP A 298 32.20 -0.66 -8.88
N ASN A 299 31.97 0.64 -8.80
CA ASN A 299 31.40 1.44 -9.89
C ASN A 299 32.46 1.77 -10.94
N ASP A 300 33.70 2.12 -10.57
CA ASP A 300 34.90 2.18 -11.40
C ASP A 300 35.05 0.87 -12.19
N LYS A 301 34.83 -0.29 -11.56
CA LYS A 301 34.83 -1.59 -12.26
C LYS A 301 33.68 -1.72 -13.26
N SER A 302 32.47 -1.30 -12.90
CA SER A 302 31.30 -1.30 -13.78
C SER A 302 31.41 -0.30 -14.95
N ALA A 303 32.05 0.84 -14.72
CA ALA A 303 32.24 1.93 -15.69
C ALA A 303 33.42 1.66 -16.63
N LEU A 304 34.46 0.98 -16.13
CA LEU A 304 35.47 0.32 -16.97
C LEU A 304 34.88 -0.81 -17.81
N ASP A 305 33.77 -1.43 -17.39
CA ASP A 305 33.10 -2.49 -18.15
C ASP A 305 32.17 -1.92 -19.25
N SER A 306 31.59 -0.72 -19.11
CA SER A 306 30.75 -0.11 -20.17
C SER A 306 31.57 0.48 -21.34
N ALA A 307 31.03 0.46 -22.56
CA ALA A 307 31.70 0.94 -23.77
C ALA A 307 31.01 2.16 -24.38
N HIS A 308 31.78 3.07 -24.98
CA HIS A 308 31.32 4.35 -25.53
C HIS A 308 31.85 4.62 -26.95
N SER A 309 31.15 5.45 -27.73
CA SER A 309 31.58 5.84 -29.08
C SER A 309 31.17 7.27 -29.47
N THR A 310 32.00 7.97 -30.25
CA THR A 310 31.63 9.27 -30.86
C THR A 310 31.89 9.30 -32.36
N LEU A 311 31.00 9.99 -33.08
CA LEU A 311 31.13 10.29 -34.49
C LEU A 311 31.60 11.74 -34.67
N LYS A 312 32.73 11.93 -35.36
CA LYS A 312 33.25 13.25 -35.71
C LYS A 312 32.61 13.78 -36.98
N ALA A 313 32.68 15.10 -37.17
CA ALA A 313 32.16 15.77 -38.38
C ALA A 313 32.85 15.30 -39.69
N ASP A 314 34.06 14.74 -39.60
CA ASP A 314 34.78 14.15 -40.73
C ASP A 314 34.32 12.71 -41.08
N GLY A 315 33.37 12.15 -40.32
CA GLY A 315 32.86 10.80 -40.53
C GLY A 315 33.74 9.70 -39.91
N SER A 316 34.73 10.05 -39.09
CA SER A 316 35.54 9.09 -38.32
C SER A 316 34.94 8.77 -36.95
N VAL A 317 35.21 7.56 -36.43
CA VAL A 317 34.70 7.09 -35.14
C VAL A 317 35.83 6.92 -34.12
N VAL A 318 35.57 7.36 -32.89
CA VAL A 318 36.45 7.09 -31.73
C VAL A 318 35.67 6.29 -30.68
N THR A 319 36.25 5.22 -30.16
CA THR A 319 35.66 4.37 -29.12
C THR A 319 36.56 4.30 -27.88
N TRP A 320 35.97 4.13 -26.70
CA TRP A 320 36.67 3.92 -25.44
C TRP A 320 35.78 3.15 -24.45
N GLY A 321 36.33 2.74 -23.30
CA GLY A 321 35.64 1.92 -22.30
C GLY A 321 35.97 0.43 -22.39
N GLY A 322 35.11 -0.43 -21.82
CA GLY A 322 35.33 -1.86 -21.68
C GLY A 322 35.58 -2.57 -23.01
N ALA A 323 36.73 -3.21 -23.13
CA ALA A 323 37.13 -3.90 -24.36
C ALA A 323 36.12 -4.98 -24.76
N ASP A 324 35.55 -5.69 -23.78
CA ASP A 324 34.61 -6.79 -23.98
C ASP A 324 33.22 -6.32 -24.43
N TYR A 325 32.90 -5.04 -24.25
CA TYR A 325 31.58 -4.45 -24.53
C TYR A 325 31.59 -3.48 -25.74
N GLY A 326 32.71 -3.42 -26.47
CA GLY A 326 32.84 -2.61 -27.68
C GLY A 326 33.67 -1.34 -27.55
N GLY A 327 34.32 -1.11 -26.40
CA GLY A 327 35.22 0.03 -26.20
C GLY A 327 36.50 -0.09 -27.03
N ASN A 328 36.88 -1.32 -27.38
CA ASN A 328 37.98 -1.61 -28.30
C ASN A 328 37.47 -1.88 -29.73
N SER A 329 37.58 -0.88 -30.61
CA SER A 329 37.28 -1.01 -32.04
C SER A 329 38.51 -1.30 -32.91
N SER A 330 39.68 -1.61 -32.33
CA SER A 330 40.95 -1.74 -33.08
C SER A 330 40.89 -2.74 -34.23
N ALA A 331 40.09 -3.81 -34.09
CA ALA A 331 39.89 -4.83 -35.12
C ALA A 331 39.18 -4.29 -36.38
N VAL A 332 38.38 -3.23 -36.24
CA VAL A 332 37.60 -2.60 -37.31
C VAL A 332 38.00 -1.15 -37.57
N ALA A 333 39.01 -0.63 -36.86
CA ALA A 333 39.45 0.76 -36.95
C ALA A 333 39.69 1.25 -38.40
N PRO A 334 40.30 0.47 -39.32
CA PRO A 334 40.46 0.90 -40.72
C PRO A 334 39.14 1.17 -41.44
N LEU A 335 38.05 0.50 -41.04
CA LEU A 335 36.72 0.64 -41.65
C LEU A 335 35.93 1.82 -41.07
N LEU A 336 36.40 2.37 -39.94
CA LEU A 336 35.77 3.46 -39.18
C LEU A 336 36.49 4.80 -39.33
N MET A 337 37.50 4.89 -40.20
CA MET A 337 38.29 6.12 -40.38
C MET A 337 37.56 7.19 -41.18
N GLU A 338 36.58 6.82 -42.01
CA GLU A 338 35.80 7.77 -42.82
C GLU A 338 34.47 7.17 -43.27
N GLY A 339 33.55 8.06 -43.65
CA GLY A 339 32.30 7.69 -44.31
C GLY A 339 31.26 7.05 -43.38
N VAL A 340 31.46 7.04 -42.06
CA VAL A 340 30.40 6.66 -41.11
C VAL A 340 29.42 7.82 -41.00
N VAL A 341 28.13 7.52 -41.12
CA VAL A 341 27.05 8.52 -41.02
C VAL A 341 26.20 8.34 -39.77
N GLN A 342 26.19 7.14 -39.19
CA GLN A 342 25.40 6.84 -38.00
C GLN A 342 26.04 5.70 -37.21
N ILE A 343 26.01 5.81 -35.88
CA ILE A 343 26.40 4.73 -34.97
C ILE A 343 25.21 4.38 -34.08
N ARG A 344 25.01 3.09 -33.82
CA ARG A 344 24.01 2.58 -32.88
C ARG A 344 24.65 1.52 -32.00
N GLY A 345 24.60 1.75 -30.70
CA GLY A 345 25.01 0.79 -29.67
C GLY A 345 23.84 -0.09 -29.21
N ASN A 346 24.19 -1.23 -28.66
CA ASN A 346 23.40 -1.91 -27.65
C ASN A 346 24.22 -2.07 -26.37
N GLY A 347 23.75 -2.86 -25.39
CA GLY A 347 24.45 -3.04 -24.12
C GLY A 347 25.85 -3.69 -24.21
N ASN A 348 26.24 -4.23 -25.37
CA ASN A 348 27.44 -5.07 -25.51
C ASN A 348 28.20 -4.90 -26.84
N ALA A 349 27.62 -4.21 -27.82
CA ALA A 349 28.13 -4.14 -29.18
C ALA A 349 27.66 -2.86 -29.89
N PHE A 350 28.31 -2.54 -31.01
CA PHE A 350 28.01 -1.39 -31.84
C PHE A 350 27.85 -1.79 -33.31
N ALA A 351 27.03 -1.02 -34.01
CA ALA A 351 26.87 -1.06 -35.45
C ALA A 351 26.98 0.36 -36.03
N ALA A 352 27.88 0.55 -36.99
CA ALA A 352 28.06 1.79 -37.73
C ALA A 352 27.51 1.64 -39.15
N ILE A 353 26.64 2.55 -39.57
CA ILE A 353 26.17 2.67 -40.95
C ILE A 353 27.10 3.65 -41.67
N LYS A 354 27.58 3.24 -42.85
CA LYS A 354 28.39 4.08 -43.72
C LYS A 354 27.53 4.80 -44.77
N ALA A 355 28.08 5.83 -45.40
CA ALA A 355 27.39 6.65 -46.39
C ALA A 355 26.96 5.86 -47.65
N ASP A 356 27.62 4.73 -47.92
CA ASP A 356 27.24 3.77 -48.98
C ASP A 356 26.13 2.79 -48.55
N GLY A 357 25.63 2.91 -47.31
CA GLY A 357 24.63 2.03 -46.73
C GLY A 357 25.17 0.66 -46.28
N SER A 358 26.49 0.48 -46.21
CA SER A 358 27.10 -0.71 -45.59
C SER A 358 27.14 -0.59 -44.06
N VAL A 359 27.21 -1.73 -43.36
CA VAL A 359 27.27 -1.78 -41.88
C VAL A 359 28.55 -2.44 -41.39
N VAL A 360 29.21 -1.81 -40.41
CA VAL A 360 30.37 -2.34 -39.69
C VAL A 360 29.97 -2.59 -38.24
N THR A 361 30.26 -3.77 -37.70
CA THR A 361 29.92 -4.14 -36.31
C THR A 361 31.14 -4.50 -35.48
N TRP A 362 31.11 -4.22 -34.17
CA TRP A 362 32.16 -4.62 -33.22
C TRP A 362 31.60 -4.74 -31.80
N GLY A 363 32.40 -5.25 -30.86
CA GLY A 363 32.00 -5.56 -29.48
C GLY A 363 31.79 -7.05 -29.25
N THR A 364 31.00 -7.43 -28.24
CA THR A 364 30.78 -8.84 -27.89
C THR A 364 30.15 -9.59 -29.07
N ALA A 365 30.84 -10.62 -29.56
CA ALA A 365 30.45 -11.35 -30.77
C ALA A 365 28.99 -11.86 -30.73
N ASP A 366 28.61 -12.52 -29.62
CA ASP A 366 27.28 -13.12 -29.44
C ASP A 366 26.15 -12.09 -29.32
N PHE A 367 26.47 -10.86 -28.93
CA PHE A 367 25.49 -9.78 -28.72
C PHE A 367 25.41 -8.81 -29.90
N GLY A 368 25.88 -9.24 -31.08
CA GLY A 368 25.77 -8.47 -32.32
C GLY A 368 27.07 -7.82 -32.80
N GLY A 369 28.17 -7.98 -32.07
CA GLY A 369 29.49 -7.54 -32.53
C GLY A 369 29.99 -8.34 -33.74
N ASN A 370 29.53 -9.59 -33.89
CA ASN A 370 29.78 -10.42 -35.07
C ASN A 370 28.54 -10.49 -35.98
N SER A 371 28.63 -9.86 -37.16
CA SER A 371 27.61 -9.89 -38.21
C SER A 371 27.96 -10.79 -39.41
N SER A 372 29.04 -11.58 -39.34
CA SER A 372 29.55 -12.38 -40.47
C SER A 372 28.50 -13.29 -41.13
N ALA A 373 27.57 -13.86 -40.34
CA ALA A 373 26.50 -14.71 -40.84
C ALA A 373 25.51 -13.97 -41.77
N VAL A 374 25.41 -12.65 -41.63
CA VAL A 374 24.52 -11.77 -42.42
C VAL A 374 25.28 -10.72 -43.23
N ALA A 375 26.61 -10.75 -43.23
CA ALA A 375 27.46 -9.77 -43.90
C ALA A 375 27.08 -9.53 -45.38
N PRO A 376 26.74 -10.55 -46.21
CA PRO A 376 26.31 -10.32 -47.59
C PRO A 376 25.03 -9.48 -47.74
N LEU A 377 24.23 -9.34 -46.68
CA LEU A 377 23.00 -8.55 -46.67
C LEU A 377 23.21 -7.12 -46.13
N LEU A 378 24.41 -6.84 -45.59
CA LEU A 378 24.79 -5.58 -44.94
C LEU A 378 25.84 -4.80 -45.76
N THR A 379 26.08 -5.16 -47.01
CA THR A 379 27.09 -4.50 -47.85
C THR A 379 26.59 -3.19 -48.46
N GLU A 380 25.28 -2.97 -48.54
CA GLU A 380 24.69 -1.75 -49.09
C GLU A 380 23.22 -1.60 -48.71
N GLY A 381 22.69 -0.39 -48.87
CA GLY A 381 21.26 -0.11 -48.80
C GLY A 381 20.67 -0.11 -47.39
N VAL A 382 21.45 -0.27 -46.32
CA VAL A 382 20.97 -0.08 -44.95
C VAL A 382 20.78 1.41 -44.69
N VAL A 383 19.59 1.78 -44.22
CA VAL A 383 19.23 3.18 -43.91
C VAL A 383 19.08 3.43 -42.41
N GLN A 384 18.80 2.38 -41.63
CA GLN A 384 18.63 2.49 -40.19
C GLN A 384 19.03 1.19 -39.50
N VAL A 385 19.59 1.29 -38.30
CA VAL A 385 19.82 0.16 -37.39
C VAL A 385 19.16 0.47 -36.06
N CYS A 386 18.47 -0.51 -35.49
CA CYS A 386 17.87 -0.47 -34.16
C CYS A 386 18.46 -1.59 -33.30
N GLY A 387 18.69 -1.31 -32.01
CA GLY A 387 19.22 -2.27 -31.05
C GLY A 387 18.20 -2.65 -29.97
N THR A 388 18.25 -3.91 -29.53
CA THR A 388 17.79 -4.34 -28.20
C THR A 388 19.03 -4.53 -27.32
N ASN A 389 18.94 -5.00 -26.07
CA ASN A 389 20.13 -5.17 -25.22
C ASN A 389 21.19 -6.13 -25.79
N GLY A 390 20.87 -6.98 -26.76
CA GLY A 390 21.81 -7.98 -27.27
C GLY A 390 21.64 -8.38 -28.74
N ALA A 391 20.90 -7.62 -29.52
CA ALA A 391 20.68 -7.88 -30.93
C ALA A 391 20.48 -6.57 -31.71
N PHE A 392 20.58 -6.67 -33.03
CA PHE A 392 20.33 -5.58 -33.96
C PHE A 392 19.34 -6.00 -35.04
N ALA A 393 18.59 -5.00 -35.52
CA ALA A 393 17.74 -5.07 -36.70
C ALA A 393 18.07 -3.89 -37.62
N ALA A 394 18.52 -4.17 -38.85
CA ALA A 394 18.76 -3.17 -39.89
C ALA A 394 17.57 -3.09 -40.84
N ILE A 395 17.10 -1.88 -41.10
CA ILE A 395 16.11 -1.57 -42.13
C ILE A 395 16.86 -1.15 -43.39
N LYS A 396 16.54 -1.76 -44.52
CA LYS A 396 17.08 -1.42 -45.83
C LYS A 396 16.17 -0.44 -46.58
N ALA A 397 16.70 0.25 -47.57
CA ALA A 397 15.98 1.23 -48.39
C ALA A 397 14.79 0.63 -49.17
N ASP A 398 14.82 -0.67 -49.43
CA ASP A 398 13.70 -1.43 -50.02
C ASP A 398 12.62 -1.84 -48.99
N GLY A 399 12.81 -1.48 -47.72
CA GLY A 399 11.91 -1.81 -46.62
C GLY A 399 12.06 -3.25 -46.11
N SER A 400 13.10 -3.99 -46.52
CA SER A 400 13.44 -5.28 -45.93
C SER A 400 14.21 -5.13 -44.61
N VAL A 401 14.14 -6.15 -43.74
CA VAL A 401 14.84 -6.15 -42.44
C VAL A 401 15.83 -7.30 -42.32
N VAL A 402 17.03 -6.99 -41.86
CA VAL A 402 18.10 -7.95 -41.56
C VAL A 402 18.36 -7.94 -40.05
N THR A 403 18.35 -9.10 -39.39
CA THR A 403 18.58 -9.20 -37.93
C THR A 403 19.79 -10.05 -37.61
N TRP A 404 20.52 -9.70 -36.55
CA TRP A 404 21.63 -10.51 -36.02
C TRP A 404 21.86 -10.27 -34.53
N GLY A 405 22.75 -11.06 -33.93
CA GLY A 405 23.01 -11.08 -32.50
C GLY A 405 22.28 -12.21 -31.79
N LYS A 406 22.08 -12.08 -30.48
CA LYS A 406 21.59 -13.18 -29.66
C LYS A 406 20.10 -13.44 -29.89
N ALA A 407 19.74 -14.70 -30.14
CA ALA A 407 18.36 -15.09 -30.43
C ALA A 407 17.38 -14.69 -29.33
N ASP A 408 17.76 -14.86 -28.06
CA ASP A 408 16.96 -14.47 -26.88
C ASP A 408 16.71 -12.96 -26.74
N PHE A 409 17.36 -12.15 -27.58
CA PHE A 409 17.23 -10.70 -27.63
C PHE A 409 16.65 -10.20 -28.96
N GLY A 410 16.15 -11.10 -29.81
CA GLY A 410 15.55 -10.75 -31.10
C GLY A 410 16.50 -10.83 -32.30
N GLY A 411 17.71 -11.38 -32.14
CA GLY A 411 18.66 -11.57 -33.24
C GLY A 411 18.23 -12.61 -34.27
N ASN A 412 17.22 -13.44 -33.96
CA ASN A 412 16.63 -14.39 -34.90
C ASN A 412 15.18 -13.99 -35.25
N SER A 413 14.97 -13.62 -36.51
CA SER A 413 13.65 -13.28 -37.08
C SER A 413 13.12 -14.36 -38.05
N SER A 414 13.73 -15.55 -38.12
CA SER A 414 13.42 -16.56 -39.15
C SER A 414 11.95 -16.97 -39.19
N ALA A 415 11.26 -16.97 -38.05
CA ALA A 415 9.84 -17.29 -37.94
C ALA A 415 8.92 -16.26 -38.62
N VAL A 416 9.38 -15.02 -38.79
CA VAL A 416 8.64 -13.91 -39.41
C VAL A 416 9.32 -13.35 -40.66
N ALA A 417 10.41 -13.98 -41.13
CA ALA A 417 11.18 -13.52 -42.29
C ALA A 417 10.33 -13.23 -43.54
N PRO A 418 9.30 -14.04 -43.90
CA PRO A 418 8.44 -13.72 -45.05
C PRO A 418 7.64 -12.41 -44.92
N LEU A 419 7.46 -11.89 -43.70
CA LEU A 419 6.75 -10.65 -43.42
C LEU A 419 7.69 -9.43 -43.36
N LEU A 420 9.00 -9.66 -43.41
CA LEU A 420 10.06 -8.65 -43.27
C LEU A 420 10.84 -8.43 -44.58
N THR A 421 10.32 -8.91 -45.72
CA THR A 421 10.99 -8.80 -47.02
C THR A 421 10.82 -7.44 -47.69
N GLU A 422 9.80 -6.67 -47.30
CA GLU A 422 9.51 -5.34 -47.86
C GLU A 422 8.54 -4.55 -46.98
N GLY A 423 8.49 -3.25 -47.23
CA GLY A 423 7.46 -2.36 -46.67
C GLY A 423 7.60 -2.02 -45.20
N VAL A 424 8.67 -2.44 -44.51
CA VAL A 424 8.97 -1.97 -43.15
C VAL A 424 9.48 -0.53 -43.22
N VAL A 425 8.88 0.35 -42.42
CA VAL A 425 9.24 1.78 -42.37
C VAL A 425 9.90 2.16 -41.04
N GLN A 426 9.65 1.39 -39.98
CA GLN A 426 10.21 1.64 -38.65
C GLN A 426 10.35 0.33 -37.88
N VAL A 427 11.37 0.25 -37.03
CA VAL A 427 11.56 -0.84 -36.07
C VAL A 427 11.78 -0.24 -34.69
N CYS A 428 11.04 -0.72 -33.70
CA CYS A 428 11.18 -0.37 -32.29
C CYS A 428 11.64 -1.59 -31.49
N GLY A 429 12.47 -1.36 -30.47
CA GLY A 429 13.00 -2.41 -29.60
C GLY A 429 12.49 -2.27 -28.16
N THR A 430 12.34 -3.42 -27.49
CA THR A 430 12.37 -3.52 -26.01
C THR A 430 13.76 -4.04 -25.60
N SER A 431 13.97 -4.44 -24.35
CA SER A 431 15.24 -5.06 -23.96
C SER A 431 15.53 -6.37 -24.70
N GLY A 432 14.54 -7.08 -25.25
CA GLY A 432 14.74 -8.40 -25.87
C GLY A 432 13.83 -8.79 -27.02
N ALA A 433 13.06 -7.84 -27.57
CA ALA A 433 12.18 -8.07 -28.69
C ALA A 433 12.11 -6.84 -29.62
N PHE A 434 11.64 -7.06 -30.84
CA PHE A 434 11.43 -6.01 -31.81
C PHE A 434 9.98 -6.00 -32.30
N ALA A 435 9.52 -4.81 -32.68
CA ALA A 435 8.27 -4.58 -33.39
C ALA A 435 8.55 -3.71 -34.64
N ALA A 436 8.29 -4.25 -35.83
CA ALA A 436 8.38 -3.54 -37.09
C ALA A 436 7.01 -2.98 -37.48
N ILE A 437 6.95 -1.68 -37.80
CA ILE A 437 5.79 -1.03 -38.40
C ILE A 437 5.98 -1.03 -39.92
N LYS A 438 4.98 -1.51 -40.64
CA LYS A 438 4.96 -1.50 -42.10
C LYS A 438 4.23 -0.27 -42.65
N ALA A 439 4.49 0.08 -43.91
CA ALA A 439 3.88 1.21 -44.61
C ALA A 439 2.35 1.10 -44.73
N ASP A 440 1.81 -0.12 -44.67
CA ASP A 440 0.38 -0.41 -44.61
C ASP A 440 -0.23 -0.21 -43.21
N GLY A 441 0.58 0.17 -42.22
CA GLY A 441 0.17 0.35 -40.83
C GLY A 441 0.03 -0.95 -40.04
N SER A 442 0.45 -2.10 -40.58
CA SER A 442 0.52 -3.37 -39.84
C SER A 442 1.80 -3.46 -39.00
N VAL A 443 1.77 -4.29 -37.95
CA VAL A 443 2.93 -4.54 -37.07
C VAL A 443 3.33 -6.00 -37.07
N VAL A 444 4.63 -6.25 -37.23
CA VAL A 444 5.25 -7.58 -37.12
C VAL A 444 6.18 -7.60 -35.92
N THR A 445 6.02 -8.57 -35.01
CA THR A 445 6.83 -8.67 -33.80
C THR A 445 7.66 -9.95 -33.77
N TRP A 446 8.87 -9.89 -33.22
CA TRP A 446 9.70 -11.08 -32.99
C TRP A 446 10.65 -10.90 -31.80
N GLY A 447 11.35 -11.96 -31.44
CA GLY A 447 12.23 -12.02 -30.26
C GLY A 447 11.56 -12.70 -29.08
N LYS A 448 12.02 -12.38 -27.87
CA LYS A 448 11.59 -13.13 -26.69
C LYS A 448 10.14 -12.83 -26.32
N ALA A 449 9.34 -13.88 -26.16
CA ALA A 449 7.92 -13.82 -25.83
C ALA A 449 7.63 -12.86 -24.65
N ASN A 450 8.35 -13.05 -23.54
CA ASN A 450 8.17 -12.30 -22.29
C ASN A 450 8.68 -10.85 -22.35
N PHE A 451 9.15 -10.40 -23.51
CA PHE A 451 9.64 -9.05 -23.76
C PHE A 451 8.86 -8.36 -24.89
N GLY A 452 7.69 -8.91 -25.29
CA GLY A 452 6.84 -8.34 -26.34
C GLY A 452 7.05 -8.95 -27.73
N GLY A 453 7.91 -9.98 -27.86
CA GLY A 453 8.13 -10.67 -29.13
C GLY A 453 6.93 -11.49 -29.62
N HIS A 454 6.00 -11.83 -28.72
CA HIS A 454 4.74 -12.51 -29.05
C HIS A 454 3.57 -11.53 -28.91
N SER A 455 2.91 -11.23 -30.02
CA SER A 455 1.72 -10.35 -30.10
C SER A 455 0.42 -11.10 -30.41
N SER A 456 0.40 -12.43 -30.34
CA SER A 456 -0.74 -13.26 -30.78
C SER A 456 -2.08 -12.90 -30.14
N LEU A 457 -2.09 -12.46 -28.87
CA LEU A 457 -3.30 -12.03 -28.17
C LEU A 457 -3.89 -10.73 -28.72
N VAL A 458 -3.07 -9.89 -29.34
CA VAL A 458 -3.46 -8.59 -29.90
C VAL A 458 -3.29 -8.52 -31.42
N ALA A 459 -2.90 -9.62 -32.07
CA ALA A 459 -2.63 -9.66 -33.51
C ALA A 459 -3.77 -9.08 -34.37
N PRO A 460 -5.07 -9.35 -34.09
CA PRO A 460 -6.17 -8.73 -34.85
C PRO A 460 -6.23 -7.20 -34.76
N LEU A 461 -5.63 -6.61 -33.73
CA LEU A 461 -5.57 -5.16 -33.50
C LEU A 461 -4.34 -4.50 -34.12
N LEU A 462 -3.40 -5.30 -34.65
CA LEU A 462 -2.11 -4.87 -35.21
C LEU A 462 -2.02 -5.06 -36.73
N ILE A 463 -3.13 -5.41 -37.39
CA ILE A 463 -3.15 -5.70 -38.83
C ILE A 463 -3.15 -4.47 -39.72
N GLU A 464 -3.56 -3.30 -39.21
CA GLU A 464 -3.60 -2.04 -39.95
C GLU A 464 -3.72 -0.85 -39.00
N GLY A 465 -3.47 0.35 -39.53
CA GLY A 465 -3.77 1.61 -38.85
C GLY A 465 -2.88 1.93 -37.66
N ILE A 466 -1.75 1.26 -37.47
CA ILE A 466 -0.76 1.62 -36.44
C ILE A 466 0.11 2.76 -36.95
N ALA A 467 0.14 3.87 -36.21
CA ALA A 467 0.92 5.05 -36.55
C ALA A 467 2.28 5.06 -35.84
N GLN A 468 2.32 4.61 -34.58
CA GLN A 468 3.54 4.64 -33.76
C GLN A 468 3.57 3.45 -32.79
N VAL A 469 4.78 3.02 -32.42
CA VAL A 469 5.02 2.01 -31.40
C VAL A 469 6.10 2.52 -30.44
N CYS A 470 5.84 2.45 -29.15
CA CYS A 470 6.78 2.75 -28.07
C CYS A 470 7.02 1.48 -27.25
N GLY A 471 8.25 1.30 -26.74
CA GLY A 471 8.64 0.15 -25.92
C GLY A 471 9.05 0.55 -24.51
N THR A 472 8.77 -0.32 -23.54
CA THR A 472 9.44 -0.37 -22.22
C THR A 472 10.51 -1.47 -22.27
N ASN A 473 11.06 -1.90 -21.13
CA ASN A 473 12.01 -3.01 -21.13
C ASN A 473 11.37 -4.31 -21.62
N GLY A 474 10.06 -4.53 -21.48
CA GLY A 474 9.43 -5.81 -21.85
C GLY A 474 8.00 -5.74 -22.36
N ALA A 475 7.48 -4.55 -22.66
CA ALA A 475 6.17 -4.36 -23.27
C ALA A 475 6.24 -3.31 -24.38
N PHE A 476 5.26 -3.36 -25.28
CA PHE A 476 5.04 -2.36 -26.30
C PHE A 476 3.67 -1.71 -26.12
N ALA A 477 3.58 -0.44 -26.52
CA ALA A 477 2.35 0.30 -26.68
C ALA A 477 2.30 0.87 -28.11
N ALA A 478 1.24 0.57 -28.85
CA ALA A 478 1.01 1.10 -30.18
C ALA A 478 -0.12 2.13 -30.16
N ILE A 479 0.09 3.24 -30.86
CA ILE A 479 -0.91 4.27 -31.12
C ILE A 479 -1.46 4.01 -32.52
N LYS A 480 -2.77 3.87 -32.62
CA LYS A 480 -3.47 3.77 -33.91
C LYS A 480 -3.73 5.15 -34.50
N ALA A 481 -4.00 5.21 -35.80
CA ALA A 481 -4.30 6.43 -36.53
C ALA A 481 -5.57 7.14 -36.03
N ASP A 482 -6.48 6.42 -35.39
CA ASP A 482 -7.67 6.96 -34.70
C ASP A 482 -7.36 7.52 -33.29
N GLY A 483 -6.10 7.44 -32.84
CA GLY A 483 -5.67 7.88 -31.52
C GLY A 483 -6.01 6.90 -30.39
N SER A 484 -6.44 5.67 -30.69
CA SER A 484 -6.58 4.61 -29.70
C SER A 484 -5.24 3.91 -29.41
N VAL A 485 -5.11 3.29 -28.23
CA VAL A 485 -3.89 2.59 -27.81
C VAL A 485 -4.15 1.10 -27.62
N VAL A 486 -3.20 0.27 -28.06
CA VAL A 486 -3.13 -1.16 -27.73
C VAL A 486 -1.75 -1.49 -27.17
N THR A 487 -1.69 -2.29 -26.11
CA THR A 487 -0.44 -2.72 -25.49
C THR A 487 -0.31 -4.24 -25.47
N TRP A 488 0.92 -4.73 -25.49
CA TRP A 488 1.23 -6.17 -25.36
C TRP A 488 2.63 -6.39 -24.77
N GLY A 489 2.92 -7.62 -24.36
CA GLY A 489 4.16 -7.99 -23.69
C GLY A 489 3.91 -8.50 -22.29
N ARG A 490 4.83 -8.20 -21.36
CA ARG A 490 4.73 -8.67 -19.98
C ARG A 490 4.14 -7.61 -19.05
N ASP A 491 3.22 -8.05 -18.20
CA ASP A 491 2.41 -7.15 -17.35
C ASP A 491 3.27 -6.33 -16.37
N ASP A 492 4.33 -6.94 -15.83
CA ASP A 492 5.30 -6.27 -14.95
C ASP A 492 6.02 -5.07 -15.62
N PHE A 493 5.96 -5.00 -16.95
CA PHE A 493 6.55 -3.92 -17.77
C PHE A 493 5.50 -3.04 -18.45
N GLY A 494 4.24 -3.12 -18.03
CA GLY A 494 3.19 -2.19 -18.48
C GLY A 494 2.31 -2.66 -19.63
N SER A 495 2.32 -3.96 -19.99
CA SER A 495 1.37 -4.47 -21.00
C SER A 495 -0.07 -4.51 -20.52
N ASN A 496 -0.33 -4.61 -19.21
CA ASN A 496 -1.68 -4.55 -18.68
C ASN A 496 -2.14 -3.09 -18.53
N TYR A 497 -2.95 -2.64 -19.48
CA TYR A 497 -3.58 -1.31 -19.50
C TYR A 497 -5.09 -1.37 -19.21
N SER A 498 -5.63 -2.52 -18.81
CA SER A 498 -7.09 -2.74 -18.71
C SER A 498 -7.82 -1.71 -17.83
N ALA A 499 -7.18 -1.25 -16.75
CA ALA A 499 -7.72 -0.24 -15.84
C ALA A 499 -7.88 1.14 -16.50
N VAL A 500 -7.08 1.45 -17.52
CA VAL A 500 -7.07 2.74 -18.24
C VAL A 500 -7.54 2.62 -19.69
N ALA A 501 -7.82 1.42 -20.19
CA ALA A 501 -8.27 1.17 -21.55
C ALA A 501 -9.46 2.06 -21.98
N PRO A 502 -10.49 2.32 -21.14
CA PRO A 502 -11.58 3.22 -21.50
C PRO A 502 -11.16 4.69 -21.72
N LEU A 503 -10.00 5.10 -21.19
CA LEU A 503 -9.47 6.47 -21.34
C LEU A 503 -8.60 6.63 -22.59
N LEU A 504 -8.17 5.51 -23.19
CA LEU A 504 -7.23 5.42 -24.31
C LEU A 504 -7.90 4.91 -25.60
N THR A 505 -9.21 5.12 -25.73
CA THR A 505 -9.98 4.73 -26.92
C THR A 505 -9.86 5.72 -28.07
N GLU A 506 -9.42 6.95 -27.81
CA GLU A 506 -9.22 8.00 -28.82
C GLU A 506 -8.36 9.15 -28.28
N GLY A 507 -7.89 9.99 -29.19
CA GLY A 507 -7.26 11.27 -28.87
C GLY A 507 -5.85 11.17 -28.30
N VAL A 508 -5.24 9.99 -28.21
CA VAL A 508 -3.82 9.84 -27.84
C VAL A 508 -2.94 10.26 -29.01
N THR A 509 -1.97 11.13 -28.73
CA THR A 509 -1.05 11.69 -29.74
C THR A 509 0.37 11.17 -29.59
N GLN A 510 0.78 10.84 -28.37
CA GLN A 510 2.10 10.35 -28.04
C GLN A 510 2.03 9.38 -26.87
N VAL A 511 2.96 8.43 -26.83
CA VAL A 511 3.18 7.51 -25.72
C VAL A 511 4.68 7.48 -25.44
N CYS A 512 5.04 7.66 -24.18
CA CYS A 512 6.40 7.54 -23.66
C CYS A 512 6.46 6.38 -22.66
N GLY A 513 7.59 5.67 -22.63
CA GLY A 513 7.82 4.55 -21.72
C GLY A 513 9.00 4.81 -20.76
N THR A 514 8.91 4.25 -19.56
CA THR A 514 10.04 4.02 -18.66
C THR A 514 10.48 2.55 -18.78
N SER A 515 11.29 2.03 -17.85
CA SER A 515 11.61 0.60 -17.82
C SER A 515 10.37 -0.29 -17.69
N GLY A 516 9.29 0.16 -17.04
CA GLY A 516 8.13 -0.69 -16.75
C GLY A 516 6.76 -0.01 -16.69
N ALA A 517 6.66 1.24 -17.13
CA ALA A 517 5.40 1.98 -17.20
C ALA A 517 5.31 2.82 -18.46
N PHE A 518 4.11 3.28 -18.78
CA PHE A 518 3.84 4.16 -19.89
C PHE A 518 3.07 5.41 -19.44
N ALA A 519 3.26 6.49 -20.18
CA ALA A 519 2.50 7.72 -20.09
C ALA A 519 2.03 8.14 -21.50
N ALA A 520 0.73 8.29 -21.69
CA ALA A 520 0.12 8.75 -22.94
C ALA A 520 -0.29 10.22 -22.82
N ILE A 521 0.07 11.03 -23.81
CA ILE A 521 -0.38 12.42 -23.95
C ILE A 521 -1.56 12.46 -24.92
N LYS A 522 -2.68 13.02 -24.47
CA LYS A 522 -3.87 13.22 -25.31
C LYS A 522 -3.84 14.59 -26.00
N ALA A 523 -4.63 14.74 -27.06
CA ALA A 523 -4.70 15.96 -27.87
C ALA A 523 -5.20 17.18 -27.08
N ASP A 524 -5.92 16.97 -25.97
CA ASP A 524 -6.34 18.00 -25.03
C ASP A 524 -5.22 18.40 -24.03
N GLY A 525 -4.05 17.78 -24.12
CA GLY A 525 -2.92 18.00 -23.23
C GLY A 525 -3.05 17.29 -21.88
N SER A 526 -4.02 16.39 -21.71
CA SER A 526 -4.10 15.52 -20.53
C SER A 526 -3.15 14.32 -20.65
N VAL A 527 -2.74 13.76 -19.51
CA VAL A 527 -1.86 12.58 -19.44
C VAL A 527 -2.54 11.41 -18.73
N VAL A 528 -2.44 10.22 -19.32
CA VAL A 528 -2.89 8.96 -18.74
C VAL A 528 -1.69 8.05 -18.53
N THR A 529 -1.49 7.54 -17.32
CA THR A 529 -0.35 6.67 -16.98
C THR A 529 -0.82 5.26 -16.61
N TRP A 530 -0.02 4.25 -16.91
CA TRP A 530 -0.28 2.87 -16.49
C TRP A 530 1.02 2.05 -16.42
N GLY A 531 0.91 0.83 -15.91
CA GLY A 531 2.04 -0.05 -15.65
C GLY A 531 2.45 -0.04 -14.19
N LYS A 532 3.70 -0.43 -13.90
CA LYS A 532 4.14 -0.64 -12.52
C LYS A 532 4.31 0.70 -11.79
N ALA A 533 3.76 0.81 -10.58
CA ALA A 533 3.75 2.05 -9.80
C ALA A 533 5.15 2.60 -9.53
N ASP A 534 6.09 1.74 -9.13
CA ASP A 534 7.50 2.09 -8.85
C ASP A 534 8.25 2.60 -10.09
N TYR A 535 7.69 2.42 -11.30
CA TYR A 535 8.26 2.88 -12.56
C TYR A 535 7.52 4.09 -13.13
N GLY A 536 6.64 4.72 -12.36
CA GLY A 536 5.84 5.88 -12.81
C GLY A 536 4.46 5.53 -13.39
N GLY A 537 4.01 4.27 -13.28
CA GLY A 537 2.66 3.87 -13.72
C GLY A 537 1.53 4.49 -12.90
N ASN A 538 1.83 4.98 -11.70
CA ASN A 538 0.88 5.67 -10.83
C ASN A 538 1.23 7.17 -10.72
N SER A 539 0.40 8.02 -11.32
CA SER A 539 0.51 9.48 -11.28
C SER A 539 -0.52 10.14 -10.35
N SER A 540 -1.20 9.39 -9.48
CA SER A 540 -2.34 9.90 -8.69
C SER A 540 -2.01 11.13 -7.82
N LEU A 541 -0.78 11.22 -7.31
CA LEU A 541 -0.31 12.35 -6.51
C LEU A 541 -0.20 13.66 -7.31
N VAL A 542 -0.01 13.58 -8.63
CA VAL A 542 0.12 14.72 -9.53
C VAL A 542 -1.00 14.80 -10.57
N ALA A 543 -2.01 13.92 -10.49
CA ALA A 543 -3.12 13.87 -11.44
C ALA A 543 -3.82 15.23 -11.67
N PRO A 544 -4.04 16.09 -10.65
CA PRO A 544 -4.61 17.43 -10.88
C PRO A 544 -3.75 18.36 -11.74
N LEU A 545 -2.45 18.09 -11.87
CA LEU A 545 -1.52 18.87 -12.68
C LEU A 545 -1.37 18.31 -14.11
N LEU A 546 -1.93 17.13 -14.37
CA LEU A 546 -1.83 16.38 -15.62
C LEU A 546 -3.16 16.35 -16.40
N THR A 547 -4.15 17.16 -16.01
CA THR A 547 -5.46 17.20 -16.66
C THR A 547 -5.48 18.00 -17.96
N GLU A 548 -4.52 18.91 -18.16
CA GLU A 548 -4.42 19.75 -19.36
C GLU A 548 -3.03 20.40 -19.49
N GLY A 549 -2.74 20.89 -20.70
CA GLY A 549 -1.60 21.75 -20.97
C GLY A 549 -0.24 21.04 -20.97
N VAL A 550 -0.18 19.71 -20.85
CA VAL A 550 1.06 18.95 -21.07
C VAL A 550 1.36 18.91 -22.57
N THR A 551 2.60 19.21 -22.94
CA THR A 551 3.06 19.23 -24.34
C THR A 551 4.05 18.11 -24.65
N GLN A 552 4.86 17.71 -23.67
CA GLN A 552 5.88 16.69 -23.81
C GLN A 552 6.02 15.91 -22.50
N VAL A 553 6.32 14.62 -22.60
CA VAL A 553 6.62 13.73 -21.47
C VAL A 553 7.91 13.00 -21.77
N PHE A 554 8.80 12.98 -20.79
CA PHE A 554 10.10 12.32 -20.85
C PHE A 554 10.14 11.24 -19.77
N GLY A 555 10.50 10.02 -20.14
CA GLY A 555 10.74 8.92 -19.22
C GLY A 555 12.23 8.65 -19.07
N ILE A 556 12.63 8.33 -17.84
CA ILE A 556 13.92 7.69 -17.54
C ILE A 556 13.65 6.27 -17.01
N SER A 557 14.60 5.61 -16.35
CA SER A 557 14.41 4.21 -15.92
C SER A 557 13.15 4.03 -15.08
N ASN A 558 12.91 4.88 -14.07
CA ASN A 558 11.85 4.69 -13.08
C ASN A 558 10.92 5.90 -12.88
N ALA A 559 11.15 6.99 -13.59
CA ALA A 559 10.43 8.25 -13.38
C ALA A 559 10.08 8.97 -14.70
N PHE A 560 9.10 9.86 -14.61
CA PHE A 560 8.67 10.73 -15.69
C PHE A 560 8.78 12.21 -15.31
N ALA A 561 9.03 13.04 -16.31
CA ALA A 561 8.93 14.49 -16.25
C ALA A 561 8.10 15.00 -17.44
N ALA A 562 7.06 15.79 -17.17
CA ALA A 562 6.21 16.42 -18.17
C ALA A 562 6.46 17.92 -18.26
N ILE A 563 6.64 18.45 -19.47
CA ILE A 563 6.70 19.89 -19.73
C ILE A 563 5.31 20.37 -20.15
N LYS A 564 4.81 21.38 -19.44
CA LYS A 564 3.56 22.06 -19.77
C LYS A 564 3.77 23.26 -20.71
N ALA A 565 2.71 23.70 -21.37
CA ALA A 565 2.74 24.79 -22.34
C ALA A 565 3.16 26.15 -21.73
N ASP A 566 3.01 26.33 -20.43
CA ASP A 566 3.49 27.47 -19.65
C ASP A 566 5.00 27.37 -19.29
N GLY A 567 5.67 26.30 -19.72
CA GLY A 567 7.06 26.02 -19.41
C GLY A 567 7.29 25.50 -17.99
N SER A 568 6.25 25.11 -17.25
CA SER A 568 6.40 24.42 -15.97
C SER A 568 6.63 22.92 -16.15
N VAL A 569 7.24 22.28 -15.15
CA VAL A 569 7.51 20.84 -15.15
C VAL A 569 6.78 20.13 -14.02
N VAL A 570 6.18 18.99 -14.33
CA VAL A 570 5.53 18.07 -13.38
C VAL A 570 6.29 16.75 -13.41
N THR A 571 6.67 16.22 -12.26
CA THR A 571 7.42 14.95 -12.15
C THR A 571 6.66 13.91 -11.34
N TRP A 572 6.82 12.63 -11.66
CA TRP A 572 6.27 11.52 -10.88
C TRP A 572 7.05 10.22 -11.15
N GLY A 573 6.76 9.18 -10.37
CA GLY A 573 7.48 7.90 -10.38
C GLY A 573 8.36 7.74 -9.16
N ASP A 574 9.44 6.97 -9.30
CA ASP A 574 10.36 6.73 -8.19
C ASP A 574 10.98 8.04 -7.68
N ALA A 575 10.93 8.25 -6.36
CA ALA A 575 11.28 9.53 -5.76
C ALA A 575 12.78 9.82 -5.82
N GLU A 576 13.62 8.79 -5.67
CA GLU A 576 15.08 8.89 -5.70
C GLU A 576 15.58 9.09 -7.13
N SER A 577 14.96 8.39 -8.09
CA SER A 577 15.24 8.47 -9.53
C SER A 577 14.64 9.72 -10.21
N GLY A 578 14.39 10.81 -9.48
CA GLY A 578 13.93 12.08 -10.07
C GLY A 578 12.41 12.24 -10.26
N GLY A 579 11.60 11.29 -9.78
CA GLY A 579 10.14 11.46 -9.67
C GLY A 579 9.74 12.53 -8.66
N ASN A 580 10.61 12.87 -7.70
CA ASN A 580 10.42 13.98 -6.77
C ASN A 580 11.33 15.17 -7.11
N SER A 581 10.74 16.25 -7.65
CA SER A 581 11.44 17.51 -7.96
C SER A 581 11.23 18.61 -6.91
N SER A 582 10.70 18.30 -5.71
CA SER A 582 10.31 19.30 -4.71
C SER A 582 11.46 20.24 -4.30
N ALA A 583 12.70 19.75 -4.25
CA ALA A 583 13.88 20.54 -3.92
C ALA A 583 14.17 21.66 -4.93
N VAL A 584 13.77 21.47 -6.19
CA VAL A 584 13.98 22.43 -7.30
C VAL A 584 12.69 22.98 -7.86
N ALA A 585 11.54 22.70 -7.22
CA ALA A 585 10.22 23.04 -7.73
C ALA A 585 10.04 24.55 -8.02
N SER A 586 10.73 25.43 -7.29
CA SER A 586 10.70 26.88 -7.55
C SER A 586 11.36 27.28 -8.88
N LEU A 587 12.35 26.52 -9.34
CA LEU A 587 13.08 26.74 -10.58
C LEU A 587 12.39 26.12 -11.79
N LEU A 588 11.45 25.19 -11.55
CA LEU A 588 10.69 24.45 -12.57
C LEU A 588 9.28 25.00 -12.80
N LYS A 589 8.95 26.18 -12.26
CA LYS A 589 7.60 26.78 -12.39
C LYS A 589 7.34 27.42 -13.75
N GLU A 590 8.38 27.77 -14.50
CA GLU A 590 8.25 28.41 -15.80
C GLU A 590 9.58 28.38 -16.57
N GLY A 591 9.49 28.60 -17.88
CA GLY A 591 10.64 28.83 -18.74
C GLY A 591 11.46 27.60 -19.06
N VAL A 592 11.04 26.39 -18.68
CA VAL A 592 11.67 25.14 -19.15
C VAL A 592 11.27 24.88 -20.60
N VAL A 593 12.27 24.60 -21.45
CA VAL A 593 12.06 24.35 -22.89
C VAL A 593 12.41 22.93 -23.30
N GLN A 594 13.26 22.25 -22.52
CA GLN A 594 13.70 20.89 -22.80
C GLN A 594 14.03 20.17 -21.49
N VAL A 595 13.75 18.87 -21.43
CA VAL A 595 14.21 17.97 -20.37
C VAL A 595 15.01 16.85 -21.01
N CYS A 596 16.08 16.43 -20.35
CA CYS A 596 16.91 15.29 -20.69
C CYS A 596 17.10 14.45 -19.43
N GLY A 597 17.33 13.16 -19.60
CA GLY A 597 17.52 12.23 -18.48
C GLY A 597 18.76 11.36 -18.66
N THR A 598 19.32 10.93 -17.54
CA THR A 598 20.16 9.73 -17.39
C THR A 598 19.26 8.58 -16.93
N SER A 599 19.81 7.46 -16.44
CA SER A 599 18.98 6.38 -15.89
C SER A 599 18.14 6.84 -14.71
N ASP A 600 18.72 7.62 -13.79
CA ASP A 600 18.08 7.96 -12.49
C ASP A 600 18.09 9.47 -12.16
N ALA A 601 18.43 10.33 -13.12
CA ALA A 601 18.35 11.79 -12.93
C ALA A 601 17.83 12.53 -14.16
N PHE A 602 17.38 13.77 -13.93
CA PHE A 602 16.92 14.68 -14.97
C PHE A 602 17.72 15.99 -14.96
N ALA A 603 17.83 16.59 -16.15
CA ALA A 603 18.32 17.93 -16.38
C ALA A 603 17.35 18.70 -17.29
N ALA A 604 16.85 19.84 -16.82
CA ALA A 604 16.00 20.75 -17.58
C ALA A 604 16.81 21.95 -18.08
N ILE A 605 16.67 22.27 -19.37
CA ILE A 605 17.19 23.49 -19.98
C ILE A 605 16.09 24.53 -19.97
N LYS A 606 16.39 25.73 -19.48
CA LYS A 606 15.49 26.88 -19.49
C LYS A 606 15.76 27.77 -20.70
N ALA A 607 14.76 28.58 -21.08
CA ALA A 607 14.84 29.51 -22.21
C ALA A 607 15.94 30.57 -22.08
N ASP A 608 16.36 30.87 -20.84
CA ASP A 608 17.51 31.75 -20.53
C ASP A 608 18.87 31.04 -20.68
N GLY A 609 18.89 29.76 -21.06
CA GLY A 609 20.08 28.94 -21.19
C GLY A 609 20.65 28.45 -19.86
N SER A 610 19.92 28.58 -18.75
CA SER A 610 20.28 27.95 -17.47
C SER A 610 19.82 26.49 -17.43
N VAL A 611 20.50 25.67 -16.61
CA VAL A 611 20.16 24.25 -16.40
C VAL A 611 19.78 23.98 -14.95
N VAL A 612 18.71 23.22 -14.75
CA VAL A 612 18.23 22.75 -13.44
C VAL A 612 18.31 21.24 -13.42
N THR A 613 18.94 20.65 -12.40
CA THR A 613 19.09 19.19 -12.27
C THR A 613 18.41 18.66 -11.00
N TRP A 614 17.91 17.43 -11.05
CA TRP A 614 17.34 16.73 -9.90
C TRP A 614 17.35 15.21 -10.13
N GLY A 615 17.06 14.44 -9.08
CA GLY A 615 17.16 12.97 -9.05
C GLY A 615 18.42 12.51 -8.34
N GLU A 616 18.85 11.30 -8.63
CA GLU A 616 19.94 10.65 -7.90
C GLU A 616 21.27 11.38 -8.13
N ALA A 617 22.01 11.62 -7.04
CA ALA A 617 23.17 12.51 -7.08
C ALA A 617 24.29 11.96 -7.97
N ASP A 618 24.53 10.65 -7.84
CA ASP A 618 25.58 9.93 -8.57
C ASP A 618 25.27 9.83 -10.07
N TYR A 619 23.99 9.96 -10.47
CA TYR A 619 23.54 9.93 -11.86
C TYR A 619 23.42 11.33 -12.49
N GLY A 620 23.94 12.36 -11.82
CA GLY A 620 23.93 13.74 -12.32
C GLY A 620 22.78 14.60 -11.82
N GLY A 621 21.99 14.12 -10.85
CA GLY A 621 20.97 14.93 -10.16
C GLY A 621 21.58 16.11 -9.39
N ASN A 622 22.84 16.00 -8.96
CA ASN A 622 23.60 17.06 -8.30
C ASN A 622 24.62 17.71 -9.26
N SER A 623 24.32 18.93 -9.71
CA SER A 623 25.21 19.74 -10.56
C SER A 623 25.98 20.84 -9.80
N SER A 624 25.98 20.81 -8.46
CA SER A 624 26.57 21.89 -7.63
C SER A 624 28.04 22.21 -7.95
N ALA A 625 28.84 21.19 -8.29
CA ALA A 625 30.25 21.34 -8.67
C ALA A 625 30.46 22.17 -9.95
N VAL A 626 29.48 22.14 -10.87
CA VAL A 626 29.55 22.86 -12.16
C VAL A 626 28.51 23.97 -12.29
N ALA A 627 27.79 24.29 -11.20
CA ALA A 627 26.63 25.18 -11.23
C ALA A 627 26.92 26.55 -11.85
N GLN A 628 28.12 27.11 -11.69
CA GLN A 628 28.49 28.40 -12.31
C GLN A 628 28.50 28.34 -13.85
N HIS A 629 28.86 27.19 -14.42
CA HIS A 629 28.91 27.00 -15.87
C HIS A 629 27.52 26.70 -16.48
N LEU A 630 26.54 26.38 -15.63
CA LEU A 630 25.17 26.03 -16.01
C LEU A 630 24.16 27.17 -15.79
N LYS A 631 24.62 28.38 -15.45
CA LYS A 631 23.75 29.53 -15.19
C LYS A 631 23.20 30.20 -16.44
N GLU A 632 23.90 30.10 -17.56
CA GLU A 632 23.50 30.73 -18.81
C GLU A 632 24.27 30.13 -20.00
N GLY A 633 23.73 30.36 -21.20
CA GLY A 633 24.40 30.03 -22.44
C GLY A 633 24.48 28.53 -22.77
N VAL A 634 23.81 27.66 -22.01
CA VAL A 634 23.64 26.25 -22.41
C VAL A 634 22.60 26.17 -23.52
N THR A 635 22.94 25.46 -24.59
CA THR A 635 22.07 25.29 -25.77
C THR A 635 21.58 23.85 -25.93
N GLN A 636 22.34 22.88 -25.43
CA GLN A 636 21.97 21.47 -25.45
C GLN A 636 22.48 20.77 -24.18
N VAL A 637 21.74 19.77 -23.75
CA VAL A 637 22.17 18.81 -22.72
C VAL A 637 21.92 17.41 -23.28
N ARG A 638 22.85 16.50 -23.05
CA ARG A 638 22.75 15.08 -23.39
C ARG A 638 23.09 14.27 -22.15
N GLY A 639 22.30 13.25 -21.86
CA GLY A 639 22.62 12.25 -20.84
C GLY A 639 23.11 10.96 -21.49
N ASN A 640 23.96 10.22 -20.80
CA ASN A 640 24.13 8.78 -20.98
C ASN A 640 23.53 8.05 -19.77
N ASP A 641 23.94 6.81 -19.47
CA ASP A 641 23.37 6.06 -18.36
C ASP A 641 23.51 6.75 -17.00
N SER A 642 24.62 7.47 -16.73
CA SER A 642 24.92 8.01 -15.39
C SER A 642 25.51 9.44 -15.36
N ALA A 643 25.68 10.08 -16.51
CA ALA A 643 26.27 11.41 -16.58
C ALA A 643 25.64 12.29 -17.68
N PHE A 644 25.80 13.59 -17.50
CA PHE A 644 25.35 14.60 -18.46
C PHE A 644 26.52 15.36 -19.07
N ALA A 645 26.31 15.81 -20.30
CA ALA A 645 27.13 16.78 -21.01
C ALA A 645 26.27 17.93 -21.53
N ALA A 646 26.61 19.15 -21.14
CA ALA A 646 26.02 20.39 -21.65
C ALA A 646 26.93 21.03 -22.69
N ILE A 647 26.34 21.48 -23.81
CA ILE A 647 27.01 22.24 -24.86
C ILE A 647 26.57 23.69 -24.76
N LYS A 648 27.52 24.60 -24.61
CA LYS A 648 27.28 26.04 -24.52
C LYS A 648 27.31 26.71 -25.91
N ALA A 649 26.71 27.89 -26.01
CA ALA A 649 26.65 28.69 -27.24
C ALA A 649 28.03 29.12 -27.76
N ASP A 650 29.02 29.18 -26.86
CA ASP A 650 30.43 29.43 -27.18
C ASP A 650 31.18 28.17 -27.67
N GLY A 651 30.49 27.03 -27.78
CA GLY A 651 31.04 25.74 -28.18
C GLY A 651 31.68 24.94 -27.04
N SER A 652 31.81 25.50 -25.83
CA SER A 652 32.39 24.76 -24.70
C SER A 652 31.46 23.67 -24.17
N VAL A 653 32.06 22.60 -23.65
CA VAL A 653 31.35 21.44 -23.08
C VAL A 653 31.59 21.37 -21.57
N VAL A 654 30.52 21.16 -20.81
CA VAL A 654 30.54 20.99 -19.36
C VAL A 654 29.93 19.64 -19.03
N THR A 655 30.63 18.80 -18.28
CA THR A 655 30.11 17.48 -17.87
C THR A 655 29.96 17.36 -16.36
N TRP A 656 28.99 16.57 -15.92
CA TRP A 656 28.74 16.25 -14.50
C TRP A 656 27.95 14.94 -14.35
N GLY A 657 27.83 14.46 -13.12
CA GLY A 657 27.32 13.12 -12.80
C GLY A 657 28.47 12.18 -12.45
N ASP A 658 28.29 10.89 -12.68
CA ASP A 658 29.31 9.89 -12.41
C ASP A 658 30.59 10.22 -13.20
N ALA A 659 31.72 10.28 -12.50
CA ALA A 659 32.99 10.63 -13.10
C ALA A 659 33.41 9.61 -14.16
N ASP A 660 33.16 8.32 -13.97
CA ASP A 660 33.66 7.31 -14.89
C ASP A 660 32.80 7.20 -16.16
N TYR A 661 31.53 7.62 -16.09
CA TYR A 661 30.63 7.68 -17.24
C TYR A 661 30.58 9.09 -17.88
N GLY A 662 31.09 10.13 -17.21
CA GLY A 662 30.94 11.53 -17.61
C GLY A 662 32.25 12.32 -17.74
N ASN A 663 33.40 11.71 -17.48
CA ASN A 663 34.68 12.42 -17.49
C ASN A 663 35.14 12.71 -18.93
N SER A 664 34.87 13.95 -19.37
CA SER A 664 35.35 14.49 -20.65
C SER A 664 36.81 14.97 -20.60
N SER A 665 37.51 14.92 -19.46
CA SER A 665 38.88 15.47 -19.31
C SER A 665 39.87 14.89 -20.31
N ALA A 666 39.72 13.62 -20.69
CA ALA A 666 40.59 12.97 -21.66
C ALA A 666 40.38 13.50 -23.10
N VAL A 667 39.21 14.04 -23.42
CA VAL A 667 38.83 14.54 -24.74
C VAL A 667 38.53 16.05 -24.76
N ALA A 668 38.60 16.74 -23.62
CA ALA A 668 38.36 18.17 -23.48
C ALA A 668 39.14 19.05 -24.48
N PRO A 669 40.41 18.74 -24.83
CA PRO A 669 41.12 19.49 -25.88
C PRO A 669 40.53 19.28 -27.29
N LEU A 670 39.91 18.12 -27.55
CA LEU A 670 39.36 17.72 -28.85
C LEU A 670 37.90 18.14 -29.05
N LEU A 671 37.20 18.51 -27.98
CA LEU A 671 35.80 18.97 -28.00
C LEU A 671 35.65 20.46 -28.35
N THR A 672 36.74 21.15 -28.70
CA THR A 672 36.74 22.58 -29.03
C THR A 672 36.25 22.89 -30.45
N GLU A 673 36.08 21.86 -31.32
CA GLU A 673 35.52 22.02 -32.66
C GLU A 673 34.60 20.85 -33.05
N GLY A 674 33.31 21.15 -33.30
CA GLY A 674 32.48 20.40 -34.24
C GLY A 674 31.97 19.00 -33.84
N VAL A 675 31.47 18.81 -32.61
CA VAL A 675 30.77 17.57 -32.22
C VAL A 675 29.33 17.57 -32.75
N ALA A 676 28.98 16.62 -33.62
CA ALA A 676 27.63 16.49 -34.18
C ALA A 676 26.74 15.47 -33.43
N GLN A 677 27.32 14.42 -32.84
CA GLN A 677 26.57 13.39 -32.10
C GLN A 677 27.44 12.67 -31.05
N VAL A 678 26.90 12.43 -29.85
CA VAL A 678 27.51 11.64 -28.74
C VAL A 678 26.53 10.51 -28.39
N CYS A 679 27.00 9.26 -28.30
CA CYS A 679 26.20 8.09 -27.97
C CYS A 679 26.85 7.27 -26.85
#